data_AF-A0A239L5U1-F1
#
_entry.id   AF-A0A239L5U1-F1
#
_cell.length_a   1.000
_cell.length_b   1.000
_cell.length_c   1.000
_cell.angle_alpha   90.00
_cell.angle_beta   90.00
_cell.angle_gamma   90.00
#
_symmetry.space_group_name_H-M   'P 1'
#
loop_
_entity.id
_entity.type
_entity.pdbx_description
1 polymer ?
#
loop_
_entity_poly.entity_id
_entity_poly.type
_entity_poly.pdbx_seq_one_letter_code
_entity_poly.pdbx_strand_id
1 'polypeptide(L)'
;MKNIFPILLFLFAFASTRAEQQKPNNINWSVAATLPSTPGQQVQRGLAGPLGGVHNNVLLLAGGANFPEGLPWEGGKKKYWQDVFVLLKNEKGDYYWHDKTYQLPQPLAYAANATTDQGIISIGGENDEGIQKAVQLLQWNPAAKEVEIKVLPPLPLPLTNAAAAAIGSQVYVAGGETTGSVSSAFYRLDLSTPDKGWEKLPDLPTALSHAVAVVQSNGEYPSLFLIGGRAKTASGVSELFGTTFRYDPRKNYWKKLSNISDGKGKETTLSAATGVVTGANYILIFGGDKGNIFSQIEQYNAAIASTTDGAEKQKLEAAKLRLQTEHKGFSKDIYLYNTVTDAWTKTGTLPYGPVTTFATRWGHDILIPSGEIRPGVRTAEILKGSLTPQHYFAWLDYIVVVLYLLLMVGIGMWTSRHQDTTDDYFRGGQRIPGWAAGLSIYGTQLSAITFMSIPAKTYATNWSYFILQVTIILVIPIITNYFIPFYRRLQITSAYEYLEKRFNYMARAMASLLYIMLQLGRLAIVLLLPSLALTLVTGINVNLCIVLMGAITIFYTMKGGIEAVIWTDVAQVVILLGGALVCLVMIPFQLEADASAIWQTIRQNEKLNIIDTTFSFAEPTLWVVLLGGLAINMISYGADQSVVQRYITTKDEATSKKSMRLGAWMALPSAIIFFSIGTMLYLFFKEHPERVNYQLQSQDSIFPWYIVTELPAGITGLLIAAVFAAAMSTLSSSMNSVTTAIITDFYRRFAPTRSDKSYLSSAKYLTLAIGVVGTSLALVMAQWGISSLWDQFNMILGLFTGGLGGLFVLGIFTTRANAKGAVSGLLASGVVQFYISQYTNINLLLYAFTGLLACVVFGYLFSLLFGGQEREHEGLTVYDKKASQSKNTSKDRAEIKVS
;
A
#
# COMPACT_ATOMS: atom_id res chain seq x y z
N MET A 1 -18.79 -21.55 -29.34
CA MET A 1 -18.17 -20.66 -30.35
C MET A 1 -19.11 -19.60 -30.92
N LYS A 2 -20.41 -19.87 -31.20
CA LYS A 2 -21.34 -18.86 -31.78
C LYS A 2 -21.57 -17.57 -30.95
N ASN A 3 -21.37 -17.60 -29.63
CA ASN A 3 -21.59 -16.43 -28.76
C ASN A 3 -20.31 -15.62 -28.45
N ILE A 4 -19.13 -16.13 -28.83
CA ILE A 4 -17.85 -15.44 -28.56
C ILE A 4 -17.61 -14.35 -29.60
N PHE A 5 -18.01 -14.58 -30.85
CA PHE A 5 -17.84 -13.65 -31.95
C PHE A 5 -18.54 -12.30 -31.73
N PRO A 6 -19.83 -12.21 -31.33
CA PRO A 6 -20.47 -10.92 -31.06
C PRO A 6 -19.89 -10.20 -29.83
N ILE A 7 -19.41 -10.93 -28.82
CA ILE A 7 -18.72 -10.33 -27.66
C ILE A 7 -17.36 -9.76 -28.07
N LEU A 8 -16.59 -10.50 -28.87
CA LEU A 8 -15.32 -10.01 -29.42
C LEU A 8 -15.55 -8.80 -30.34
N LEU A 9 -16.59 -8.81 -31.17
CA LEU A 9 -16.95 -7.68 -32.04
C LEU A 9 -17.41 -6.46 -31.25
N PHE A 10 -18.16 -6.66 -30.17
CA PHE A 10 -18.56 -5.61 -29.22
C PHE A 10 -17.34 -5.02 -28.49
N LEU A 11 -16.42 -5.86 -28.03
CA LEU A 11 -15.16 -5.43 -27.41
C LEU A 11 -14.23 -4.73 -28.42
N PHE A 12 -14.18 -5.17 -29.68
CA PHE A 12 -13.40 -4.54 -30.75
C PHE A 12 -13.96 -3.17 -31.14
N ALA A 13 -15.29 -3.03 -31.20
CA ALA A 13 -15.96 -1.77 -31.52
C ALA A 13 -15.83 -0.72 -30.40
N PHE A 14 -15.62 -1.14 -29.15
CA PHE A 14 -15.31 -0.27 -28.02
C PHE A 14 -13.80 -0.02 -27.84
N ALA A 15 -12.94 -0.95 -28.29
CA ALA A 15 -11.49 -0.74 -28.30
C ALA A 15 -11.07 0.33 -29.32
N SER A 16 -11.86 0.55 -30.37
CA SER A 16 -11.66 1.63 -31.34
C SER A 16 -12.17 3.01 -30.88
N THR A 17 -13.05 3.08 -29.87
CA THR A 17 -13.37 4.34 -29.20
C THR A 17 -12.30 4.64 -28.16
N ARG A 18 -11.24 5.34 -28.58
CA ARG A 18 -10.21 5.84 -27.66
C ARG A 18 -10.87 6.73 -26.61
N ALA A 19 -10.57 6.48 -25.33
CA ALA A 19 -10.77 7.47 -24.29
C ALA A 19 -10.06 8.77 -24.71
N GLU A 20 -10.67 9.92 -24.43
CA GLU A 20 -10.04 11.21 -24.65
C GLU A 20 -8.71 11.22 -23.87
N GLN A 21 -7.59 11.54 -24.52
CA GLN A 21 -6.27 11.50 -23.87
C GLN A 21 -6.21 12.55 -22.76
N GLN A 22 -6.51 12.13 -21.54
CA GLN A 22 -6.45 12.97 -20.36
C GLN A 22 -4.98 13.16 -19.97
N LYS A 23 -4.59 14.40 -19.64
CA LYS A 23 -3.29 14.68 -19.01
C LYS A 23 -3.49 14.69 -17.50
N PRO A 24 -3.16 13.59 -16.81
CA PRO A 24 -3.55 13.42 -15.41
C PRO A 24 -2.77 14.29 -14.44
N ASN A 25 -1.65 14.84 -14.91
CA ASN A 25 -0.78 15.66 -14.10
C ASN A 25 -0.61 17.04 -14.72
N ASN A 26 -0.89 18.07 -13.94
CA ASN A 26 -0.47 19.42 -14.22
C ASN A 26 0.05 20.05 -12.92
N ILE A 27 1.28 20.54 -12.96
CA ILE A 27 1.89 21.26 -11.82
C ILE A 27 1.86 22.74 -12.19
N ASN A 28 1.02 23.50 -11.50
CA ASN A 28 0.95 24.95 -11.69
C ASN A 28 2.02 25.61 -10.81
N TRP A 29 3.02 26.23 -11.45
CA TRP A 29 4.11 26.90 -10.75
C TRP A 29 3.77 28.36 -10.44
N SER A 30 4.06 28.77 -9.22
CA SER A 30 3.88 30.13 -8.69
C SER A 30 4.98 30.43 -7.66
N VAL A 31 5.01 31.65 -7.13
CA VAL A 31 5.91 32.03 -6.02
C VAL A 31 5.09 32.02 -4.74
N ALA A 32 5.47 31.20 -3.76
CA ALA A 32 4.81 31.16 -2.45
C ALA A 32 5.21 32.33 -1.56
N ALA A 33 6.50 32.67 -1.55
CA ALA A 33 7.08 33.74 -0.76
C ALA A 33 8.44 34.15 -1.37
N THR A 34 8.98 35.28 -0.91
CA THR A 34 10.35 35.71 -1.21
C THR A 34 11.12 35.82 0.09
N LEU A 35 12.36 35.35 0.13
CA LEU A 35 13.21 35.38 1.32
C LEU A 35 13.39 36.81 1.85
N PRO A 36 13.28 37.00 3.17
CA PRO A 36 13.53 38.30 3.76
C PRO A 36 15.03 38.65 3.73
N SER A 37 15.32 39.95 3.76
CA SER A 37 16.69 40.44 3.89
C SER A 37 17.29 40.02 5.23
N THR A 38 18.55 39.59 5.21
CA THR A 38 19.32 39.31 6.42
C THR A 38 19.71 40.62 7.12
N PRO A 39 19.88 40.62 8.45
CA PRO A 39 20.33 41.79 9.18
C PRO A 39 21.62 42.38 8.58
N GLY A 40 21.60 43.65 8.19
CA GLY A 40 22.73 44.34 7.57
C GLY A 40 22.81 44.27 6.04
N GLN A 41 21.84 43.64 5.35
CA GLN A 41 21.70 43.73 3.90
C GLN A 41 20.41 44.45 3.49
N GLN A 42 20.51 45.31 2.46
CA GLN A 42 19.33 45.98 1.91
C GLN A 42 18.50 45.06 0.99
N VAL A 43 19.13 44.08 0.31
CA VAL A 43 18.47 43.21 -0.67
C VAL A 43 18.91 41.75 -0.48
N GLN A 44 17.94 40.84 -0.30
CA GLN A 44 18.18 39.40 -0.34
C GLN A 44 18.33 38.92 -1.79
N ARG A 45 19.50 38.41 -2.15
CA ARG A 45 19.80 37.92 -3.51
C ARG A 45 19.66 36.39 -3.65
N GLY A 46 19.12 35.72 -2.64
CA GLY A 46 18.96 34.27 -2.61
C GLY A 46 20.19 33.53 -2.06
N LEU A 47 20.09 32.21 -2.00
CA LEU A 47 21.01 31.31 -1.33
C LEU A 47 21.28 30.10 -2.22
N ALA A 48 22.54 29.68 -2.30
CA ALA A 48 22.93 28.38 -2.84
C ALA A 48 23.34 27.44 -1.70
N GLY A 49 22.99 26.17 -1.82
CA GLY A 49 23.17 25.17 -0.78
C GLY A 49 22.48 25.48 0.56
N PRO A 50 21.28 26.09 0.61
CA PRO A 50 20.58 26.20 1.89
C PRO A 50 20.14 24.81 2.37
N LEU A 51 20.02 24.66 3.68
CA LEU A 51 19.46 23.47 4.32
C LEU A 51 18.03 23.74 4.81
N GLY A 52 17.20 22.70 4.90
CA GLY A 52 15.82 22.90 5.34
C GLY A 52 14.87 21.76 5.01
N GLY A 53 13.59 22.00 5.29
CA GLY A 53 12.51 21.03 5.17
C GLY A 53 11.26 21.49 5.91
N VAL A 54 10.21 20.65 5.90
CA VAL A 54 8.96 20.93 6.62
C VAL A 54 8.89 20.06 7.86
N HIS A 55 8.69 20.68 9.04
CA HIS A 55 8.49 19.99 10.31
C HIS A 55 7.39 20.68 11.11
N ASN A 56 6.47 19.90 11.69
CA ASN A 56 5.30 20.42 12.42
C ASN A 56 4.51 21.49 11.65
N ASN A 57 4.28 21.24 10.35
CA ASN A 57 3.54 22.14 9.45
C ASN A 57 4.21 23.53 9.31
N VAL A 58 5.54 23.59 9.32
CA VAL A 58 6.34 24.81 9.15
C VAL A 58 7.55 24.51 8.28
N LEU A 59 7.86 25.37 7.30
CA LEU A 59 9.08 25.26 6.51
C LEU A 59 10.22 26.02 7.22
N LEU A 60 11.28 25.29 7.58
CA LEU A 60 12.53 25.88 8.03
C LEU A 60 13.51 25.93 6.87
N LEU A 61 14.15 27.09 6.67
CA LEU A 61 15.21 27.29 5.70
C LEU A 61 16.40 27.95 6.39
N ALA A 62 17.58 27.36 6.32
CA ALA A 62 18.74 27.84 7.04
C ALA A 62 20.01 27.87 6.20
N GLY A 63 20.93 28.74 6.60
CA GLY A 63 22.28 28.84 6.04
C GLY A 63 22.30 29.18 4.55
N GLY A 64 23.19 28.54 3.82
CA GLY A 64 23.44 28.78 2.40
C GLY A 64 24.53 29.82 2.14
N ALA A 65 24.90 29.97 0.87
CA ALA A 65 25.98 30.84 0.44
C ALA A 65 25.59 31.74 -0.74
N ASN A 66 26.17 32.94 -0.77
CA ASN A 66 26.03 33.87 -1.89
C ASN A 66 27.27 34.77 -2.02
N PHE A 67 27.33 35.59 -3.08
CA PHE A 67 28.39 36.56 -3.36
C PHE A 67 27.81 37.99 -3.27
N PRO A 68 27.72 38.57 -2.06
CA PRO A 68 27.00 39.82 -1.85
C PRO A 68 27.69 41.05 -2.47
N GLU A 69 29.01 40.99 -2.67
CA GLU A 69 29.85 42.11 -3.12
C GLU A 69 30.05 42.17 -4.65
N GLY A 70 29.66 41.15 -5.40
CA GLY A 70 29.87 41.07 -6.86
C GLY A 70 29.84 39.63 -7.37
N LEU A 71 29.89 39.42 -8.69
CA LEU A 71 29.94 38.06 -9.25
C LEU A 71 31.31 37.41 -8.99
N PRO A 72 31.41 36.06 -8.98
CA PRO A 72 32.68 35.38 -8.68
C PRO A 72 33.83 35.77 -9.61
N TRP A 73 33.55 36.01 -10.89
CA TRP A 73 34.55 36.43 -11.89
C TRP A 73 34.84 37.94 -11.87
N GLU A 74 34.11 38.72 -11.08
CA GLU A 74 34.36 40.15 -10.84
C GLU A 74 35.14 40.36 -9.52
N GLY A 75 35.62 39.28 -8.89
CA GLY A 75 36.31 39.32 -7.60
C GLY A 75 35.39 39.26 -6.38
N GLY A 76 34.09 38.99 -6.58
CA GLY A 76 33.15 38.81 -5.48
C GLY A 76 33.55 37.64 -4.56
N LYS A 77 33.52 37.89 -3.25
CA LYS A 77 33.83 36.87 -2.23
C LYS A 77 32.60 36.09 -1.84
N LYS A 78 32.73 34.76 -1.73
CA LYS A 78 31.67 33.88 -1.23
C LYS A 78 31.47 34.17 0.26
N LYS A 79 30.22 34.32 0.69
CA LYS A 79 29.82 34.47 2.08
C LYS A 79 28.88 33.33 2.45
N TYR A 80 29.15 32.70 3.60
CA TYR A 80 28.28 31.69 4.22
C TYR A 80 27.36 32.36 5.25
N TRP A 81 26.12 31.89 5.33
CA TRP A 81 25.11 32.40 6.23
C TRP A 81 24.80 31.41 7.35
N GLN A 82 24.28 31.93 8.45
CA GLN A 82 23.81 31.13 9.59
C GLN A 82 22.33 31.37 9.90
N ASP A 83 21.67 32.31 9.24
CA ASP A 83 20.27 32.63 9.49
C ASP A 83 19.35 31.43 9.25
N VAL A 84 18.32 31.30 10.08
CA VAL A 84 17.25 30.31 9.99
C VAL A 84 15.93 31.07 9.85
N PHE A 85 15.36 31.00 8.66
CA PHE A 85 14.07 31.56 8.31
C PHE A 85 12.96 30.54 8.56
N VAL A 86 11.84 31.05 9.08
CA VAL A 86 10.67 30.24 9.43
C VAL A 86 9.50 30.73 8.61
N LEU A 87 9.03 29.90 7.67
CA LEU A 87 7.86 30.18 6.85
C LEU A 87 6.66 29.41 7.41
N LEU A 88 5.60 30.13 7.73
CA LEU A 88 4.35 29.63 8.28
C LEU A 88 3.25 29.64 7.21
N LYS A 89 2.22 28.83 7.43
CA LYS A 89 1.03 28.74 6.58
C LYS A 89 -0.22 29.00 7.43
N ASN A 90 -1.06 29.94 7.02
CA ASN A 90 -2.32 30.21 7.70
C ASN A 90 -3.40 29.17 7.32
N GLU A 91 -4.57 29.23 7.96
CA GLU A 91 -5.69 28.31 7.67
C GLU A 91 -6.24 28.44 6.23
N LYS A 92 -6.08 29.61 5.60
CA LYS A 92 -6.45 29.84 4.20
C LYS A 92 -5.44 29.27 3.20
N GLY A 93 -4.26 28.86 3.68
CA GLY A 93 -3.18 28.33 2.88
C GLY A 93 -2.16 29.36 2.39
N ASP A 94 -2.24 30.63 2.84
CA ASP A 94 -1.27 31.67 2.50
C ASP A 94 0.01 31.52 3.34
N TYR A 95 1.14 31.81 2.70
CA TYR A 95 2.47 31.72 3.31
C TYR A 95 2.91 33.07 3.86
N TYR A 96 3.50 33.09 5.05
CA TYR A 96 4.05 34.30 5.67
C TYR A 96 5.27 33.97 6.54
N TRP A 97 6.21 34.91 6.67
CA TRP A 97 7.41 34.73 7.48
C TRP A 97 7.11 34.98 8.96
N HIS A 98 7.75 34.22 9.83
CA HIS A 98 7.80 34.51 11.26
C HIS A 98 8.66 35.74 11.53
N ASP A 99 8.28 36.55 12.52
CA ASP A 99 8.94 37.84 12.81
C ASP A 99 10.38 37.69 13.33
N LYS A 100 10.67 36.56 13.97
CA LYS A 100 11.99 36.25 14.54
C LYS A 100 12.78 35.34 13.60
N THR A 101 13.99 35.78 13.25
CA THR A 101 15.03 34.97 12.59
C THR A 101 15.90 34.29 13.66
N TYR A 102 16.23 33.03 13.46
CA TYR A 102 17.12 32.27 14.36
C TYR A 102 18.49 32.08 13.69
N GLN A 103 19.46 31.50 14.39
CA GLN A 103 20.79 31.27 13.84
C GLN A 103 21.26 29.84 14.11
N LEU A 104 21.92 29.25 13.11
CA LEU A 104 22.73 28.06 13.26
C LEU A 104 23.92 28.36 14.19
N PRO A 105 24.49 27.33 14.85
CA PRO A 105 25.69 27.49 15.67
C PRO A 105 26.90 28.06 14.92
N GLN A 106 26.95 27.86 13.59
CA GLN A 106 27.99 28.38 12.72
C GLN A 106 27.44 28.61 11.30
N PRO A 107 28.05 29.50 10.50
CA PRO A 107 27.72 29.64 9.09
C PRO A 107 27.93 28.32 8.34
N LEU A 108 27.01 27.98 7.45
CA LEU A 108 27.02 26.69 6.78
C LEU A 108 26.26 26.73 5.44
N ALA A 109 26.80 26.08 4.42
CA ALA A 109 26.10 25.80 3.16
C ALA A 109 26.41 24.40 2.64
N TYR A 110 25.62 23.93 1.69
CA TYR A 110 25.84 22.67 0.96
C TYR A 110 25.86 21.42 1.86
N ALA A 111 25.22 21.50 3.03
CA ALA A 111 24.98 20.37 3.90
C ALA A 111 23.97 19.41 3.25
N ALA A 112 24.13 18.11 3.53
CA ALA A 112 23.11 17.13 3.17
C ALA A 112 21.91 17.29 4.11
N ASN A 113 20.70 17.10 3.57
CA ASN A 113 19.45 17.41 4.25
C ASN A 113 18.54 16.18 4.29
N ALA A 114 17.98 15.85 5.46
CA ALA A 114 16.92 14.85 5.59
C ALA A 114 15.83 15.33 6.54
N THR A 115 14.57 15.09 6.22
CA THR A 115 13.43 15.40 7.10
C THR A 115 12.94 14.12 7.77
N THR A 116 12.67 14.18 9.07
CA THR A 116 12.13 13.09 9.89
C THR A 116 10.98 13.60 10.75
N ASP A 117 10.25 12.68 11.38
CA ASP A 117 9.21 13.03 12.36
C ASP A 117 9.78 13.77 13.59
N GLN A 118 11.08 13.66 13.84
CA GLN A 118 11.75 14.40 14.91
C GLN A 118 12.23 15.79 14.48
N GLY A 119 12.34 16.10 13.18
CA GLY A 119 12.91 17.36 12.71
C GLY A 119 13.73 17.22 11.43
N ILE A 120 14.38 18.32 11.05
CA ILE A 120 15.21 18.43 9.85
C ILE A 120 16.67 18.28 10.25
N ILE A 121 17.38 17.40 9.58
CA ILE A 121 18.76 17.07 9.91
C ILE A 121 19.67 17.69 8.86
N SER A 122 20.59 18.51 9.35
CA SER A 122 21.72 19.05 8.59
C SER A 122 22.95 18.19 8.85
N ILE A 123 23.63 17.79 7.78
CA ILE A 123 24.74 16.82 7.86
C ILE A 123 25.90 17.29 6.99
N GLY A 124 27.04 17.58 7.63
CA GLY A 124 28.23 18.09 6.96
C GLY A 124 28.03 19.53 6.45
N GLY A 125 28.50 19.80 5.24
CA GLY A 125 28.50 21.12 4.59
C GLY A 125 29.88 21.76 4.56
N GLU A 126 29.94 23.02 4.14
CA GLU A 126 31.16 23.82 4.10
C GLU A 126 30.92 25.25 4.59
N ASN A 127 31.99 25.85 5.08
CA ASN A 127 32.06 27.26 5.48
C ASN A 127 33.49 27.79 5.26
N ASP A 128 33.80 28.97 5.81
CA ASP A 128 35.12 29.61 5.67
C ASP A 128 36.27 28.80 6.29
N GLU A 129 35.98 27.89 7.23
CA GLU A 129 36.96 26.97 7.84
C GLU A 129 37.17 25.68 7.04
N GLY A 130 36.37 25.46 6.00
CA GLY A 130 36.44 24.30 5.11
C GLY A 130 35.25 23.35 5.25
N ILE A 131 35.49 22.08 4.92
CA ILE A 131 34.46 21.03 4.90
C ILE A 131 34.21 20.52 6.32
N GLN A 132 32.94 20.48 6.72
CA GLN A 132 32.50 20.27 8.09
C GLN A 132 32.11 18.82 8.39
N LYS A 133 32.22 18.42 9.67
CA LYS A 133 31.67 17.17 10.22
C LYS A 133 30.39 17.38 11.01
N ALA A 134 29.92 18.63 11.13
CA ALA A 134 28.81 19.00 11.99
C ALA A 134 27.52 18.27 11.59
N VAL A 135 26.76 17.82 12.58
CA VAL A 135 25.45 17.22 12.39
C VAL A 135 24.48 17.86 13.38
N GLN A 136 23.35 18.33 12.90
CA GLN A 136 22.40 19.12 13.70
C GLN A 136 20.96 18.73 13.37
N LEU A 137 20.11 18.69 14.39
CA LEU A 137 18.67 18.50 14.28
C LEU A 137 17.96 19.83 14.56
N LEU A 138 17.27 20.37 13.54
CA LEU A 138 16.44 21.56 13.62
C LEU A 138 14.98 21.16 13.84
N GLN A 139 14.36 21.69 14.88
CA GLN A 139 12.99 21.40 15.26
C GLN A 139 12.19 22.69 15.39
N TRP A 140 10.94 22.64 14.94
CA TRP A 140 9.94 23.66 15.26
C TRP A 140 9.13 23.20 16.46
N ASN A 141 9.20 23.95 17.57
CA ASN A 141 8.37 23.73 18.74
C ASN A 141 7.06 24.52 18.59
N PRO A 142 5.91 23.87 18.32
CA PRO A 142 4.65 24.58 18.08
C PRO A 142 4.09 25.25 19.33
N ALA A 143 4.42 24.79 20.54
CA ALA A 143 3.96 25.37 21.79
C ALA A 143 4.72 26.65 22.14
N ALA A 144 6.05 26.63 22.01
CA ALA A 144 6.90 27.80 22.23
C ALA A 144 6.91 28.77 21.03
N LYS A 145 6.57 28.28 19.82
CA LYS A 145 6.76 28.96 18.54
C LYS A 145 8.23 29.35 18.30
N GLU A 146 9.13 28.45 18.67
CA GLU A 146 10.57 28.66 18.54
C GLU A 146 11.26 27.52 17.78
N VAL A 147 12.42 27.85 17.21
CA VAL A 147 13.32 26.87 16.60
C VAL A 147 14.28 26.34 17.66
N GLU A 148 14.32 25.03 17.82
CA GLU A 148 15.28 24.33 18.67
C GLU A 148 16.33 23.65 17.77
N ILE A 149 17.61 23.80 18.11
CA ILE A 149 18.72 23.16 17.39
C ILE A 149 19.49 22.26 18.35
N LYS A 150 19.57 20.98 18.02
CA LYS A 150 20.31 19.97 18.81
C LYS A 150 21.49 19.47 18.01
N VAL A 151 22.66 19.45 18.65
CA VAL A 151 23.87 18.85 18.06
C VAL A 151 23.76 17.33 18.15
N LEU A 152 24.08 16.66 17.05
CA LEU A 152 24.12 15.20 16.94
C LEU A 152 25.57 14.71 16.76
N PRO A 153 25.83 13.41 16.89
CA PRO A 153 27.18 12.86 16.69
C PRO A 153 27.77 13.29 15.34
N PRO A 154 29.02 13.77 15.32
CA PRO A 154 29.65 14.27 14.11
C PRO A 154 29.87 13.15 13.09
N LEU A 155 29.89 13.51 11.81
CA LEU A 155 30.22 12.56 10.74
C LEU A 155 31.62 11.97 10.94
N PRO A 156 31.85 10.68 10.61
CA PRO A 156 33.18 10.08 10.61
C PRO A 156 34.15 10.83 9.68
N LEU A 157 33.64 11.28 8.52
CA LEU A 157 34.37 11.95 7.45
C LEU A 157 33.76 13.34 7.19
N PRO A 158 34.56 14.42 7.00
CA PRO A 158 34.01 15.71 6.62
C PRO A 158 33.52 15.65 5.18
N LEU A 159 32.27 16.07 4.97
CA LEU A 159 31.56 15.95 3.69
C LEU A 159 30.79 17.23 3.36
N THR A 160 30.83 17.67 2.10
CA THR A 160 29.97 18.71 1.53
C THR A 160 29.30 18.17 0.26
N ASN A 161 28.16 18.73 -0.16
CA ASN A 161 27.41 18.27 -1.34
C ASN A 161 27.08 16.77 -1.32
N ALA A 162 26.98 16.18 -0.12
CA ALA A 162 26.49 14.82 0.07
C ALA A 162 24.97 14.77 -0.08
N ALA A 163 24.42 13.58 -0.30
CA ALA A 163 22.99 13.36 -0.39
C ALA A 163 22.48 12.65 0.86
N ALA A 164 21.32 13.05 1.39
CA ALA A 164 20.73 12.40 2.56
C ALA A 164 19.23 12.18 2.42
N ALA A 165 18.72 11.15 3.10
CA ALA A 165 17.29 10.90 3.26
C ALA A 165 17.06 10.01 4.50
N ALA A 166 15.81 9.84 4.90
CA ALA A 166 15.47 9.09 6.12
C ALA A 166 14.34 8.07 5.92
N ILE A 167 14.44 6.95 6.64
CA ILE A 167 13.40 5.93 6.78
C ILE A 167 13.07 5.80 8.27
N GLY A 168 11.95 6.40 8.70
CA GLY A 168 11.62 6.49 10.13
C GLY A 168 12.71 7.25 10.91
N SER A 169 13.26 6.64 11.96
CA SER A 169 14.37 7.20 12.75
C SER A 169 15.75 7.00 12.12
N GLN A 170 15.86 6.26 11.02
CA GLN A 170 17.13 5.92 10.38
C GLN A 170 17.47 6.95 9.31
N VAL A 171 18.59 7.64 9.48
CA VAL A 171 19.08 8.70 8.59
C VAL A 171 20.25 8.17 7.80
N TYR A 172 20.20 8.31 6.48
CA TYR A 172 21.21 7.81 5.55
C TYR A 172 21.93 8.97 4.88
N VAL A 173 23.26 8.90 4.78
CA VAL A 173 24.12 9.89 4.10
C VAL A 173 24.99 9.18 3.09
N ALA A 174 24.91 9.61 1.83
CA ALA A 174 25.57 9.00 0.69
C ALA A 174 26.49 10.00 -0.02
N GLY A 175 27.76 9.59 -0.18
CA GLY A 175 28.73 10.29 -1.01
C GLY A 175 29.12 11.67 -0.47
N GLY A 176 29.30 12.62 -1.37
CA GLY A 176 29.77 13.98 -1.10
C GLY A 176 31.22 14.21 -1.51
N GLU A 177 31.64 15.47 -1.44
CA GLU A 177 33.02 15.87 -1.63
C GLU A 177 33.73 15.94 -0.28
N THR A 178 34.97 15.47 -0.24
CA THR A 178 35.91 15.66 0.86
C THR A 178 37.14 16.39 0.34
N THR A 179 38.15 16.60 1.18
CA THR A 179 39.35 17.34 0.78
C THR A 179 40.07 16.63 -0.36
N GLY A 180 39.92 17.15 -1.58
CA GLY A 180 40.61 16.69 -2.79
C GLY A 180 40.00 15.47 -3.50
N SER A 181 38.90 14.88 -3.01
CA SER A 181 38.28 13.71 -3.64
C SER A 181 36.76 13.67 -3.46
N VAL A 182 36.11 12.81 -4.25
CA VAL A 182 34.69 12.50 -4.10
C VAL A 182 34.57 11.17 -3.36
N SER A 183 33.69 11.14 -2.37
CA SER A 183 33.49 10.00 -1.47
C SER A 183 32.50 8.99 -2.05
N SER A 184 32.78 7.70 -1.85
CA SER A 184 31.81 6.62 -2.00
C SER A 184 31.20 6.19 -0.67
N ALA A 185 31.54 6.86 0.44
CA ALA A 185 31.10 6.45 1.76
C ALA A 185 29.58 6.54 1.91
N PHE A 186 29.03 5.57 2.64
CA PHE A 186 27.61 5.50 2.96
C PHE A 186 27.45 5.22 4.45
N TYR A 187 26.74 6.09 5.15
CA TYR A 187 26.58 6.02 6.60
C TYR A 187 25.10 6.03 7.02
N ARG A 188 24.82 5.42 8.17
CA ARG A 188 23.52 5.43 8.84
C ARG A 188 23.64 5.93 10.28
N LEU A 189 22.68 6.75 10.70
CA LEU A 189 22.49 7.14 12.10
C LEU A 189 21.06 6.81 12.54
N ASP A 190 20.90 6.22 13.72
CA ASP A 190 19.59 5.97 14.32
C ASP A 190 19.27 7.04 15.38
N LEU A 191 18.27 7.87 15.11
CA LEU A 191 17.86 8.94 16.02
C LEU A 191 17.19 8.44 17.30
N SER A 192 16.79 7.17 17.37
CA SER A 192 16.28 6.58 18.62
C SER A 192 17.40 6.24 19.60
N THR A 193 18.62 6.03 19.09
CA THR A 193 19.81 5.71 19.89
C THR A 193 21.05 6.44 19.35
N PRO A 194 21.03 7.80 19.27
CA PRO A 194 22.07 8.57 18.61
C PRO A 194 23.45 8.36 19.25
N ASP A 195 23.52 8.05 20.54
CA ASP A 195 24.77 7.80 21.26
C ASP A 195 25.57 6.61 20.73
N LYS A 196 24.96 5.70 19.96
CA LYS A 196 25.67 4.61 19.26
C LYS A 196 26.54 5.11 18.10
N GLY A 197 26.33 6.35 17.66
CA GLY A 197 27.08 6.98 16.58
C GLY A 197 26.71 6.46 15.19
N TRP A 198 27.53 6.83 14.21
CA TRP A 198 27.35 6.49 12.80
C TRP A 198 27.82 5.05 12.49
N GLU A 199 26.99 4.31 11.78
CA GLU A 199 27.32 3.01 11.22
C GLU A 199 27.73 3.15 9.76
N LYS A 200 28.85 2.52 9.38
CA LYS A 200 29.26 2.44 7.98
C LYS A 200 28.51 1.31 7.28
N LEU A 201 27.87 1.64 6.17
CA LEU A 201 27.15 0.71 5.29
C LEU A 201 27.99 0.40 4.04
N PRO A 202 27.56 -0.52 3.16
CA PRO A 202 28.24 -0.78 1.90
C PRO A 202 28.41 0.49 1.07
N ASP A 203 29.66 0.72 0.64
CA ASP A 203 30.02 1.90 -0.13
C ASP A 203 29.20 1.98 -1.43
N LEU A 204 29.02 3.20 -1.92
CA LEU A 204 28.35 3.47 -3.20
C LEU A 204 29.08 2.73 -4.33
N PRO A 205 28.35 2.18 -5.32
CA PRO A 205 28.97 1.57 -6.50
C PRO A 205 29.86 2.54 -7.29
N THR A 206 29.63 3.84 -7.14
CA THR A 206 30.41 4.92 -7.75
C THR A 206 30.48 6.07 -6.74
N ALA A 207 31.66 6.67 -6.57
CA ALA A 207 31.80 7.86 -5.74
C ALA A 207 31.03 9.03 -6.38
N LEU A 208 30.15 9.67 -5.63
CA LEU A 208 29.22 10.68 -6.15
C LEU A 208 29.09 11.85 -5.20
N SER A 209 28.94 13.05 -5.75
CA SER A 209 28.52 14.26 -5.05
C SER A 209 27.37 14.93 -5.81
N HIS A 210 26.65 15.85 -5.19
CA HIS A 210 25.55 16.61 -5.82
C HIS A 210 24.44 15.71 -6.40
N ALA A 211 24.29 14.50 -5.88
CA ALA A 211 23.23 13.57 -6.24
C ALA A 211 21.94 13.91 -5.47
N VAL A 212 20.80 13.47 -6.00
CA VAL A 212 19.53 13.54 -5.29
C VAL A 212 19.33 12.25 -4.51
N ALA A 213 19.11 12.35 -3.20
CA ALA A 213 18.71 11.22 -2.36
C ALA A 213 17.25 11.40 -1.91
N VAL A 214 16.43 10.38 -2.13
CA VAL A 214 15.04 10.33 -1.65
C VAL A 214 14.68 8.92 -1.20
N VAL A 215 13.73 8.80 -0.27
CA VAL A 215 13.18 7.52 0.16
C VAL A 215 11.79 7.36 -0.40
N GLN A 216 11.57 6.30 -1.17
CA GLN A 216 10.27 5.95 -1.76
C GLN A 216 10.05 4.44 -1.64
N SER A 217 8.80 3.99 -1.62
CA SER A 217 8.46 2.57 -1.75
C SER A 217 9.02 2.02 -3.07
N ASN A 218 9.56 0.80 -3.03
CA ASN A 218 9.97 0.08 -4.23
C ASN A 218 8.85 -0.82 -4.80
N GLY A 219 7.62 -0.67 -4.29
CA GLY A 219 6.47 -1.54 -4.54
C GLY A 219 6.14 -2.51 -3.40
N GLU A 220 7.08 -2.70 -2.46
CA GLU A 220 6.92 -3.58 -1.30
C GLU A 220 7.24 -2.89 0.01
N TYR A 221 8.32 -2.11 0.05
CA TYR A 221 8.76 -1.37 1.23
C TYR A 221 9.62 -0.15 0.85
N PRO A 222 9.77 0.83 1.76
CA PRO A 222 10.62 1.99 1.53
C PRO A 222 12.08 1.58 1.24
N SER A 223 12.66 2.19 0.21
CA SER A 223 14.05 2.05 -0.20
C SER A 223 14.65 3.43 -0.48
N LEU A 224 15.97 3.54 -0.36
CA LEU A 224 16.69 4.78 -0.68
C LEU A 224 17.04 4.79 -2.18
N PHE A 225 16.74 5.87 -2.86
CA PHE A 225 17.11 6.12 -4.27
C PHE A 225 18.13 7.25 -4.33
N LEU A 226 19.23 7.02 -5.04
CA LEU A 226 20.30 7.98 -5.30
C LEU A 226 20.38 8.21 -6.81
N ILE A 227 20.15 9.45 -7.25
CA ILE A 227 19.95 9.78 -8.67
C ILE A 227 20.94 10.86 -9.10
N GLY A 228 21.66 10.57 -10.19
CA GLY A 228 22.59 11.50 -10.83
C GLY A 228 23.81 11.82 -9.97
N GLY A 229 24.27 13.07 -10.07
CA GLY A 229 25.45 13.58 -9.39
C GLY A 229 26.66 13.70 -10.30
N ARG A 230 27.80 14.03 -9.70
CA ARG A 230 29.09 14.19 -10.40
C ARG A 230 30.27 13.70 -9.56
N ALA A 231 31.34 13.36 -10.24
CA ALA A 231 32.62 13.04 -9.63
C ALA A 231 33.75 13.80 -10.34
N LYS A 232 34.56 14.53 -9.56
CA LYS A 232 35.75 15.20 -10.10
C LYS A 232 36.80 14.14 -10.49
N THR A 233 37.29 14.18 -11.73
CA THR A 233 38.34 13.25 -12.19
C THR A 233 39.74 13.80 -11.90
N ALA A 234 40.76 12.95 -12.05
CA ALA A 234 42.18 13.35 -11.93
C ALA A 234 42.59 14.45 -12.92
N SER A 235 41.89 14.57 -14.06
CA SER A 235 42.11 15.65 -15.05
C SER A 235 41.64 17.03 -14.59
N GLY A 236 40.90 17.10 -13.48
CA GLY A 236 40.24 18.32 -13.03
C GLY A 236 38.86 18.57 -13.66
N VAL A 237 38.48 17.83 -14.71
CA VAL A 237 37.14 17.86 -15.31
C VAL A 237 36.25 16.82 -14.63
N SER A 238 35.05 17.21 -14.20
CA SER A 238 34.07 16.34 -13.57
C SER A 238 33.32 15.51 -14.59
N GLU A 239 33.12 14.24 -14.27
CA GLU A 239 32.16 13.37 -14.95
C GLU A 239 30.80 13.53 -14.27
N LEU A 240 29.75 13.74 -15.07
CA LEU A 240 28.37 13.80 -14.59
C LEU A 240 27.67 12.49 -14.91
N PHE A 241 26.80 12.05 -14.00
CA PHE A 241 26.12 10.77 -14.10
C PHE A 241 24.63 10.94 -14.37
N GLY A 242 24.09 10.05 -15.20
CA GLY A 242 22.64 9.85 -15.37
C GLY A 242 22.13 8.64 -14.59
N THR A 243 22.98 7.97 -13.82
CA THR A 243 22.65 6.69 -13.20
C THR A 243 21.72 6.83 -12.00
N THR A 244 20.81 5.88 -11.88
CA THR A 244 19.96 5.69 -10.71
C THR A 244 20.45 4.49 -9.92
N PHE A 245 20.64 4.66 -8.62
CA PHE A 245 20.93 3.58 -7.70
C PHE A 245 19.81 3.46 -6.66
N ARG A 246 19.52 2.23 -6.25
CA ARG A 246 18.62 1.94 -5.14
C ARG A 246 19.36 1.13 -4.08
N TYR A 247 19.35 1.61 -2.85
CA TYR A 247 19.80 0.83 -1.69
C TYR A 247 18.60 0.11 -1.07
N ASP A 248 18.74 -1.21 -0.92
CA ASP A 248 17.75 -2.06 -0.27
C ASP A 248 18.11 -2.20 1.22
N PRO A 249 17.34 -1.57 2.14
CA PRO A 249 17.67 -1.59 3.56
C PRO A 249 17.49 -2.98 4.22
N ARG A 250 16.72 -3.89 3.61
CA ARG A 250 16.52 -5.25 4.14
C ARG A 250 17.63 -6.20 3.71
N LYS A 251 18.12 -6.03 2.48
CA LYS A 251 19.17 -6.87 1.89
C LYS A 251 20.57 -6.28 2.02
N ASN A 252 20.69 -5.02 2.45
CA ASN A 252 21.94 -4.30 2.67
C ASN A 252 22.84 -4.27 1.42
N TYR A 253 22.30 -3.86 0.26
CA TYR A 253 23.10 -3.72 -0.97
C TYR A 253 22.53 -2.65 -1.92
N TRP A 254 23.39 -2.18 -2.83
CA TRP A 254 23.03 -1.25 -3.89
C TRP A 254 22.70 -1.99 -5.20
N LYS A 255 21.59 -1.62 -5.83
CA LYS A 255 21.19 -2.07 -7.17
C LYS A 255 21.25 -0.89 -8.15
N LYS A 256 21.93 -1.07 -9.28
CA LYS A 256 21.86 -0.13 -10.42
C LYS A 256 20.52 -0.29 -11.15
N LEU A 257 19.91 0.83 -11.48
CA LEU A 257 18.62 0.96 -12.17
C LEU A 257 18.80 1.77 -13.46
N SER A 258 17.71 2.03 -14.18
CA SER A 258 17.76 2.73 -15.45
C SER A 258 18.30 4.16 -15.31
N ASN A 259 19.05 4.58 -16.31
CA ASN A 259 19.55 5.96 -16.38
C ASN A 259 18.39 6.93 -16.62
N ILE A 260 18.57 8.17 -16.17
CA ILE A 260 17.63 9.27 -16.39
C ILE A 260 17.44 9.45 -17.90
N SER A 261 16.19 9.42 -18.35
CA SER A 261 15.83 9.62 -19.77
C SER A 261 14.53 10.41 -19.92
N ASP A 262 14.26 10.85 -21.14
CA ASP A 262 13.00 11.50 -21.50
C ASP A 262 11.85 10.52 -21.78
N GLY A 263 12.06 9.21 -21.59
CA GLY A 263 11.10 8.16 -21.92
C GLY A 263 11.03 7.79 -23.40
N LYS A 264 11.80 8.49 -24.26
CA LYS A 264 11.86 8.27 -25.72
C LYS A 264 13.23 7.78 -26.18
N GLY A 265 13.99 7.17 -25.25
CA GLY A 265 15.31 6.61 -25.49
C GLY A 265 16.47 7.62 -25.41
N LYS A 266 16.22 8.90 -25.11
CA LYS A 266 17.30 9.88 -24.92
C LYS A 266 17.70 9.99 -23.45
N GLU A 267 18.84 9.41 -23.11
CA GLU A 267 19.44 9.55 -21.78
C GLU A 267 20.01 10.96 -21.55
N THR A 268 20.09 11.36 -20.29
CA THR A 268 20.74 12.61 -19.84
C THR A 268 21.47 12.39 -18.53
N THR A 269 22.43 13.28 -18.25
CA THR A 269 23.06 13.40 -16.93
C THR A 269 22.42 14.56 -16.18
N LEU A 270 22.47 14.51 -14.84
CA LEU A 270 22.02 15.60 -13.97
C LEU A 270 22.91 15.68 -12.73
N SER A 271 23.38 16.88 -12.40
CA SER A 271 24.08 17.17 -11.15
C SER A 271 23.44 18.37 -10.44
N ALA A 272 23.45 18.36 -9.11
CA ALA A 272 22.90 19.43 -8.25
C ALA A 272 21.42 19.72 -8.49
N ALA A 273 20.69 18.74 -9.05
CA ALA A 273 19.24 18.76 -9.14
C ALA A 273 18.61 18.64 -7.75
N THR A 274 17.29 18.77 -7.70
CA THR A 274 16.52 18.49 -6.49
C THR A 274 15.35 17.56 -6.81
N GLY A 275 14.81 16.87 -5.82
CA GLY A 275 13.72 15.93 -6.06
C GLY A 275 12.81 15.74 -4.86
N VAL A 276 11.61 15.25 -5.15
CA VAL A 276 10.62 14.93 -4.13
C VAL A 276 9.84 13.69 -4.49
N VAL A 277 9.40 12.95 -3.48
CA VAL A 277 8.53 11.80 -3.68
C VAL A 277 7.11 12.23 -3.97
N THR A 278 6.44 11.48 -4.83
CA THR A 278 5.04 11.71 -5.17
C THR A 278 4.30 10.40 -5.39
N GLY A 279 2.99 10.39 -5.15
CA GLY A 279 2.17 9.19 -5.08
C GLY A 279 2.79 8.07 -4.22
N ALA A 280 2.37 6.84 -4.48
CA ALA A 280 2.80 5.66 -3.75
C ALA A 280 4.22 5.20 -4.12
N ASN A 281 4.66 5.44 -5.37
CA ASN A 281 5.85 4.80 -5.94
C ASN A 281 6.60 5.68 -6.97
N TYR A 282 6.45 7.01 -6.93
CA TYR A 282 7.06 7.92 -7.91
C TYR A 282 7.99 8.95 -7.28
N ILE A 283 8.94 9.41 -8.08
CA ILE A 283 9.89 10.46 -7.72
C ILE A 283 9.86 11.51 -8.83
N LEU A 284 9.71 12.78 -8.45
CA LEU A 284 9.88 13.92 -9.35
C LEU A 284 11.27 14.51 -9.13
N ILE A 285 11.99 14.74 -10.22
CA ILE A 285 13.30 15.43 -10.24
C ILE A 285 13.15 16.75 -10.99
N PHE A 286 13.70 17.81 -10.42
CA PHE A 286 13.56 19.18 -10.85
C PHE A 286 14.94 19.78 -11.16
N GLY A 287 15.08 20.30 -12.37
CA GLY A 287 16.23 21.07 -12.79
C GLY A 287 17.55 20.28 -12.85
N GLY A 288 18.65 20.90 -12.40
CA GLY A 288 19.99 20.33 -12.45
C GLY A 288 20.85 20.83 -13.63
N ASP A 289 22.16 20.62 -13.52
CA ASP A 289 23.14 20.83 -14.58
C ASP A 289 23.35 19.54 -15.39
N LYS A 290 23.31 19.65 -16.72
CA LYS A 290 23.52 18.54 -17.67
C LYS A 290 24.98 18.39 -18.11
N GLY A 291 25.88 19.26 -17.66
CA GLY A 291 27.30 19.23 -17.99
C GLY A 291 27.69 19.97 -19.26
N ASN A 292 26.72 20.36 -20.10
CA ASN A 292 26.98 20.95 -21.43
C ASN A 292 27.92 22.16 -21.38
N ILE A 293 27.65 23.12 -20.49
CA ILE A 293 28.49 24.33 -20.32
C ILE A 293 29.49 24.13 -19.17
N PHE A 294 29.08 23.44 -18.10
CA PHE A 294 29.92 23.19 -16.93
C PHE A 294 31.23 22.47 -17.29
N SER A 295 31.18 21.39 -18.06
CA SER A 295 32.38 20.66 -18.47
C SER A 295 33.30 21.50 -19.37
N GLN A 296 32.75 22.40 -20.20
CA GLN A 296 33.56 23.34 -20.98
C GLN A 296 34.29 24.34 -20.08
N ILE A 297 33.62 24.87 -19.05
CA ILE A 297 34.24 25.79 -18.08
C ILE A 297 35.37 25.09 -17.33
N GLU A 298 35.20 23.83 -16.92
CA GLU A 298 36.27 23.06 -16.27
C GLU A 298 37.44 22.76 -17.22
N GLN A 299 37.16 22.46 -18.50
CA GLN A 299 38.21 22.31 -19.52
C GLN A 299 39.01 23.61 -19.70
N TYR A 300 38.34 24.78 -19.73
CA TYR A 300 39.05 26.06 -19.74
C TYR A 300 39.88 26.27 -18.48
N ASN A 301 39.36 25.93 -17.30
CA ASN A 301 40.13 26.05 -16.06
C ASN A 301 41.40 25.17 -16.09
N ALA A 302 41.28 23.92 -16.56
CA ALA A 302 42.41 23.01 -16.71
C ALA A 302 43.43 23.56 -17.74
N ALA A 303 42.96 24.04 -18.89
CA ALA A 303 43.81 24.63 -19.92
C ALA A 303 44.55 25.89 -19.42
N ILE A 304 43.85 26.81 -18.74
CA ILE A 304 44.41 28.03 -18.12
C ILE A 304 45.48 27.67 -17.08
N ALA A 305 45.25 26.63 -16.28
CA ALA A 305 46.22 26.18 -15.28
C ALA A 305 47.46 25.53 -15.91
N SER A 306 47.32 24.91 -17.09
CA SER A 306 48.41 24.20 -17.77
C SER A 306 49.26 25.08 -18.70
N THR A 307 48.73 26.22 -19.18
CA THR A 307 49.44 27.08 -20.12
C THR A 307 50.40 28.06 -19.45
N THR A 308 51.59 28.20 -20.01
CA THR A 308 52.59 29.20 -19.60
C THR A 308 52.62 30.43 -20.52
N ASP A 309 51.88 30.40 -21.64
CA ASP A 309 51.77 31.53 -22.56
C ASP A 309 50.70 32.53 -22.09
N GLY A 310 51.14 33.76 -21.81
CA GLY A 310 50.26 34.84 -21.33
C GLY A 310 49.18 35.27 -22.32
N ALA A 311 49.45 35.22 -23.63
CA ALA A 311 48.49 35.61 -24.66
C ALA A 311 47.37 34.56 -24.81
N GLU A 312 47.75 33.28 -24.85
CA GLU A 312 46.77 32.18 -24.86
C GLU A 312 46.00 32.12 -23.54
N LYS A 313 46.64 32.38 -22.39
CA LYS A 313 45.96 32.47 -21.10
C LYS A 313 44.85 33.53 -21.11
N GLN A 314 45.12 34.74 -21.59
CA GLN A 314 44.12 35.81 -21.70
C GLN A 314 42.96 35.43 -22.62
N LYS A 315 43.26 34.78 -23.76
CA LYS A 315 42.24 34.31 -24.71
C LYS A 315 41.33 33.23 -24.09
N LEU A 316 41.90 32.26 -23.37
CA LEU A 316 41.14 31.24 -22.66
C LEU A 316 40.29 31.84 -21.53
N GLU A 317 40.84 32.81 -20.78
CA GLU A 317 40.10 33.54 -19.74
C GLU A 317 38.93 34.33 -20.34
N ALA A 318 39.11 35.01 -21.47
CA ALA A 318 38.05 35.72 -22.17
C ALA A 318 36.95 34.78 -22.70
N ALA A 319 37.33 33.63 -23.25
CA ALA A 319 36.37 32.61 -23.70
C ALA A 319 35.58 32.03 -22.53
N LYS A 320 36.24 31.73 -21.40
CA LYS A 320 35.58 31.27 -20.17
C LYS A 320 34.60 32.31 -19.64
N LEU A 321 35.02 33.57 -19.54
CA LEU A 321 34.19 34.67 -19.06
C LEU A 321 32.94 34.83 -19.93
N ARG A 322 33.08 34.70 -21.25
CA ARG A 322 31.94 34.73 -22.19
C ARG A 322 30.94 33.62 -21.93
N LEU A 323 31.40 32.38 -21.70
CA LEU A 323 30.52 31.27 -21.36
C LEU A 323 29.77 31.48 -20.03
N GLN A 324 30.43 32.10 -19.05
CA GLN A 324 29.82 32.40 -17.75
C GLN A 324 28.77 33.51 -17.85
N THR A 325 29.07 34.58 -18.59
CA THR A 325 28.17 35.75 -18.72
C THR A 325 26.99 35.50 -19.67
N GLU A 326 27.18 34.73 -20.74
CA GLU A 326 26.13 34.35 -21.70
C GLU A 326 25.33 33.10 -21.26
N HIS A 327 25.59 32.55 -20.06
CA HIS A 327 24.92 31.34 -19.56
C HIS A 327 23.41 31.55 -19.41
N LYS A 328 22.62 30.82 -20.21
CA LYS A 328 21.14 30.94 -20.26
C LYS A 328 20.40 30.41 -19.02
N GLY A 329 21.09 29.68 -18.17
CA GLY A 329 20.56 29.07 -16.95
C GLY A 329 20.62 27.55 -16.97
N PHE A 330 20.39 26.92 -15.83
CA PHE A 330 20.40 25.46 -15.71
C PHE A 330 19.13 24.82 -16.30
N SER A 331 19.08 23.49 -16.33
CA SER A 331 17.93 22.78 -16.89
C SER A 331 16.65 23.19 -16.19
N LYS A 332 15.58 23.38 -16.96
CA LYS A 332 14.23 23.59 -16.43
C LYS A 332 13.43 22.29 -16.40
N ASP A 333 14.01 21.17 -16.83
CA ASP A 333 13.25 19.95 -17.07
C ASP A 333 12.74 19.34 -15.76
N ILE A 334 11.55 18.75 -15.83
CA ILE A 334 10.97 17.95 -14.76
C ILE A 334 10.90 16.51 -15.26
N TYR A 335 11.59 15.61 -14.55
CA TYR A 335 11.59 14.19 -14.82
C TYR A 335 10.74 13.45 -13.79
N LEU A 336 10.02 12.45 -14.24
CA LEU A 336 9.27 11.52 -13.41
C LEU A 336 9.95 10.15 -13.49
N TYR A 337 10.15 9.53 -12.34
CA TYR A 337 10.65 8.18 -12.23
C TYR A 337 9.67 7.29 -11.49
N ASN A 338 9.39 6.12 -12.08
CA ASN A 338 8.57 5.07 -11.49
C ASN A 338 9.45 4.02 -10.83
N THR A 339 9.40 3.93 -9.51
CA THR A 339 10.24 3.02 -8.71
C THR A 339 9.89 1.54 -8.86
N VAL A 340 8.68 1.23 -9.37
CA VAL A 340 8.21 -0.14 -9.63
C VAL A 340 8.62 -0.60 -11.03
N THR A 341 8.37 0.22 -12.05
CA THR A 341 8.62 -0.18 -13.45
C THR A 341 10.04 0.14 -13.94
N ASP A 342 10.80 0.88 -13.14
CA ASP A 342 12.13 1.42 -13.50
C ASP A 342 12.06 2.26 -14.79
N ALA A 343 10.98 3.02 -14.94
CA ALA A 343 10.71 3.84 -16.12
C ALA A 343 10.90 5.33 -15.81
N TRP A 344 11.54 6.02 -16.74
CA TRP A 344 11.73 7.47 -16.74
C TRP A 344 10.90 8.13 -17.82
N THR A 345 10.43 9.35 -17.56
CA THR A 345 9.83 10.22 -18.58
C THR A 345 10.02 11.69 -18.23
N LYS A 346 10.06 12.56 -19.24
CA LYS A 346 10.02 14.01 -19.02
C LYS A 346 8.57 14.47 -19.01
N THR A 347 8.11 15.02 -17.88
CA THR A 347 6.70 15.42 -17.69
C THR A 347 6.44 16.92 -17.88
N GLY A 348 7.43 17.77 -17.65
CA GLY A 348 7.20 19.21 -17.71
C GLY A 348 8.46 20.05 -17.59
N THR A 349 8.26 21.34 -17.33
CA THR A 349 9.34 22.31 -17.11
C THR A 349 9.01 23.31 -16.00
N LEU A 350 10.03 23.70 -15.25
CA LEU A 350 9.98 24.81 -14.28
C LEU A 350 10.01 26.18 -14.99
N PRO A 351 9.60 27.27 -14.31
CA PRO A 351 9.82 28.63 -14.78
C PRO A 351 11.30 28.95 -15.03
N TYR A 352 12.15 28.49 -14.12
CA TYR A 352 13.62 28.51 -14.19
C TYR A 352 14.20 27.30 -13.45
N GLY A 353 15.47 26.96 -13.71
CA GLY A 353 16.12 25.78 -13.15
C GLY A 353 17.01 26.11 -11.96
N PRO A 354 16.54 26.05 -10.70
CA PRO A 354 17.41 26.17 -9.55
C PRO A 354 18.25 24.91 -9.39
N VAL A 355 19.52 25.09 -9.04
CA VAL A 355 20.44 24.02 -8.60
C VAL A 355 20.95 24.31 -7.20
N THR A 356 21.54 23.31 -6.56
CA THR A 356 22.08 23.41 -5.19
C THR A 356 21.04 23.89 -4.19
N THR A 357 19.84 23.31 -4.25
CA THR A 357 18.77 23.52 -3.26
C THR A 357 18.05 22.20 -3.05
N PHE A 358 17.14 22.14 -2.08
CA PHE A 358 16.27 21.00 -1.84
C PHE A 358 14.85 21.28 -2.35
N ALA A 359 14.05 20.23 -2.41
CA ALA A 359 12.63 20.28 -2.71
C ALA A 359 11.92 19.55 -1.58
N THR A 360 10.77 20.06 -1.16
CA THR A 360 10.02 19.46 -0.08
C THR A 360 8.53 19.55 -0.34
N ARG A 361 7.77 18.61 0.22
CA ARG A 361 6.31 18.66 0.16
C ARG A 361 5.77 19.33 1.40
N TRP A 362 4.80 20.21 1.18
CA TRP A 362 3.99 20.78 2.24
C TRP A 362 2.51 20.52 1.92
N GLY A 363 2.01 19.37 2.39
CA GLY A 363 0.70 18.86 1.99
C GLY A 363 0.67 18.47 0.50
N HIS A 364 -0.15 19.18 -0.28
CA HIS A 364 -0.27 18.98 -1.74
C HIS A 364 0.67 19.88 -2.56
N ASP A 365 1.30 20.86 -1.94
CA ASP A 365 2.24 21.77 -2.61
C ASP A 365 3.66 21.18 -2.60
N ILE A 366 4.38 21.41 -3.68
CA ILE A 366 5.82 21.16 -3.81
C ILE A 366 6.53 22.50 -3.70
N LEU A 367 7.45 22.63 -2.75
CA LEU A 367 8.23 23.84 -2.55
C LEU A 367 9.69 23.62 -2.95
N ILE A 368 10.24 24.58 -3.70
CA ILE A 368 11.67 24.66 -4.03
C ILE A 368 12.18 26.03 -3.57
N PRO A 369 12.78 26.11 -2.37
CA PRO A 369 13.27 27.37 -1.83
C PRO A 369 14.59 27.79 -2.46
N SER A 370 14.64 28.99 -3.04
CA SER A 370 15.89 29.61 -3.49
C SER A 370 16.70 28.75 -4.49
N GLY A 371 18.03 28.80 -4.44
CA GLY A 371 18.94 28.07 -5.33
C GLY A 371 19.61 28.97 -6.38
N GLU A 372 20.61 28.40 -7.04
CA GLU A 372 21.36 29.06 -8.12
C GLU A 372 20.68 28.79 -9.46
N ILE A 373 20.35 29.81 -10.25
CA ILE A 373 19.61 29.67 -11.52
C ILE A 373 20.51 29.77 -12.75
N ARG A 374 21.68 30.36 -12.58
CA ARG A 374 22.82 30.40 -13.52
C ARG A 374 24.08 30.74 -12.72
N PRO A 375 25.29 30.48 -13.23
CA PRO A 375 26.54 30.76 -12.53
C PRO A 375 26.55 32.13 -11.83
N GLY A 376 26.80 32.14 -10.52
CA GLY A 376 26.87 33.35 -9.69
C GLY A 376 25.53 33.99 -9.32
N VAL A 377 24.41 33.60 -9.95
CA VAL A 377 23.09 34.26 -9.75
C VAL A 377 22.10 33.31 -9.09
N ARG A 378 21.59 33.72 -7.93
CA ARG A 378 20.58 32.99 -7.15
C ARG A 378 19.22 33.68 -7.19
N THR A 379 18.18 32.97 -6.78
CA THR A 379 16.82 33.51 -6.61
C THR A 379 16.46 33.59 -5.13
N ALA A 380 15.78 34.66 -4.70
CA ALA A 380 15.23 34.77 -3.35
C ALA A 380 13.84 34.12 -3.25
N GLU A 381 13.24 33.71 -4.36
CA GLU A 381 11.89 33.18 -4.40
C GLU A 381 11.80 31.76 -3.84
N ILE A 382 10.64 31.45 -3.24
CA ILE A 382 10.22 30.11 -2.87
C ILE A 382 9.23 29.65 -3.93
N LEU A 383 9.69 28.84 -4.89
CA LEU A 383 8.82 28.30 -5.92
C LEU A 383 7.81 27.32 -5.31
N LYS A 384 6.56 27.41 -5.75
CA LYS A 384 5.46 26.53 -5.37
C LYS A 384 4.84 25.87 -6.59
N GLY A 385 4.90 24.55 -6.65
CA GLY A 385 4.13 23.72 -7.58
C GLY A 385 2.87 23.20 -6.92
N SER A 386 1.70 23.65 -7.37
CA SER A 386 0.41 23.16 -6.89
C SER A 386 -0.17 22.13 -7.86
N LEU A 387 -0.53 20.96 -7.32
CA LEU A 387 -1.19 19.87 -8.06
C LEU A 387 -2.71 20.04 -7.98
N THR A 388 -3.37 20.34 -9.10
CA THR A 388 -4.85 20.40 -9.14
C THR A 388 -5.44 19.01 -9.37
N PRO A 389 -6.35 18.51 -8.49
CA PRO A 389 -7.07 17.27 -8.74
C PRO A 389 -7.88 17.38 -10.03
N GLN A 390 -7.81 16.37 -10.89
CA GLN A 390 -8.72 16.22 -12.03
C GLN A 390 -9.67 15.04 -11.77
N HIS A 391 -10.93 15.20 -12.13
CA HIS A 391 -11.97 14.19 -11.95
C HIS A 391 -12.45 13.71 -13.32
N TYR A 392 -12.50 12.39 -13.50
CA TYR A 392 -12.67 11.78 -14.81
C TYR A 392 -13.85 10.80 -14.83
N PHE A 393 -15.03 11.25 -14.41
CA PHE A 393 -16.23 10.40 -14.37
C PHE A 393 -17.35 10.97 -15.25
N ALA A 394 -17.71 10.27 -16.32
CA ALA A 394 -18.72 10.75 -17.26
C ALA A 394 -20.14 10.53 -16.72
N TRP A 395 -21.11 11.29 -17.22
CA TRP A 395 -22.52 11.13 -16.84
C TRP A 395 -23.06 9.71 -17.10
N LEU A 396 -22.58 9.05 -18.16
CA LEU A 396 -22.95 7.66 -18.48
C LEU A 396 -22.48 6.69 -17.40
N ASP A 397 -21.32 6.94 -16.80
CA ASP A 397 -20.80 6.10 -15.72
C ASP A 397 -21.67 6.17 -14.47
N TYR A 398 -22.16 7.37 -14.12
CA TYR A 398 -23.12 7.54 -13.04
C TYR A 398 -24.41 6.74 -13.28
N ILE A 399 -24.93 6.73 -14.51
CA ILE A 399 -26.14 5.95 -14.85
C ILE A 399 -25.90 4.46 -14.61
N VAL A 400 -24.76 3.92 -15.06
CA VAL A 400 -24.45 2.50 -14.86
C VAL A 400 -24.38 2.15 -13.38
N VAL A 401 -23.74 2.99 -12.56
CA VAL A 401 -23.70 2.79 -11.10
C VAL A 401 -25.10 2.84 -10.50
N VAL A 402 -25.94 3.81 -10.87
CA VAL A 402 -27.33 3.90 -10.37
C VAL A 402 -28.15 2.66 -10.75
N LEU A 403 -28.04 2.18 -12.00
CA LEU A 403 -28.71 0.96 -12.44
C LEU A 403 -28.26 -0.26 -11.65
N TYR A 404 -26.95 -0.38 -11.38
CA TYR A 404 -26.40 -1.41 -10.51
C TYR A 404 -27.01 -1.36 -9.10
N LEU A 405 -27.07 -0.18 -8.48
CA LEU A 405 -27.64 -0.01 -7.15
C LEU A 405 -29.13 -0.36 -7.10
N LEU A 406 -29.90 0.05 -8.13
CA LEU A 406 -31.31 -0.33 -8.27
C LEU A 406 -31.50 -1.83 -8.44
N LEU A 407 -30.61 -2.51 -9.18
CA LEU A 407 -30.62 -3.97 -9.30
C LEU A 407 -30.45 -4.65 -7.93
N MET A 408 -29.52 -4.17 -7.08
CA MET A 408 -29.32 -4.73 -5.73
C MET A 408 -30.56 -4.56 -4.85
N VAL A 409 -31.17 -3.37 -4.88
CA VAL A 409 -32.43 -3.10 -4.17
C VAL A 409 -33.55 -4.01 -4.68
N GLY A 410 -33.66 -4.17 -6.00
CA GLY A 410 -34.66 -5.04 -6.64
C GLY A 410 -34.55 -6.50 -6.21
N ILE A 411 -33.32 -7.05 -6.17
CA ILE A 411 -33.07 -8.42 -5.67
C ILE A 411 -33.46 -8.54 -4.19
N GLY A 412 -33.11 -7.55 -3.36
CA GLY A 412 -33.49 -7.51 -1.94
C GLY A 412 -35.00 -7.49 -1.72
N MET A 413 -35.73 -6.68 -2.50
CA MET A 413 -37.19 -6.62 -2.43
C MET A 413 -37.84 -7.93 -2.89
N TRP A 414 -37.32 -8.54 -3.94
CA TRP A 414 -37.84 -9.81 -4.46
C TRP A 414 -37.67 -10.96 -3.44
N THR A 415 -36.49 -11.09 -2.85
CA THR A 415 -36.19 -12.13 -1.85
C THR A 415 -36.87 -11.91 -0.50
N SER A 416 -37.21 -10.66 -0.14
CA SER A 416 -37.93 -10.33 1.10
C SER A 416 -39.34 -10.95 1.21
N ARG A 417 -39.91 -11.42 0.08
CA ARG A 417 -41.22 -12.08 0.04
C ARG A 417 -41.23 -13.46 0.70
N HIS A 418 -40.08 -14.03 1.03
CA HIS A 418 -39.94 -15.39 1.55
C HIS A 418 -39.27 -15.43 2.95
N GLN A 419 -39.53 -14.41 3.79
CA GLN A 419 -38.80 -14.17 5.05
C GLN A 419 -39.73 -14.17 6.27
N ASP A 420 -40.42 -15.30 6.49
CA ASP A 420 -41.45 -15.48 7.51
C ASP A 420 -40.93 -16.10 8.81
N THR A 421 -39.86 -16.88 8.74
CA THR A 421 -39.24 -17.57 9.88
C THR A 421 -37.76 -17.23 10.04
N THR A 422 -37.17 -17.56 11.19
CA THR A 422 -35.72 -17.45 11.36
C THR A 422 -34.93 -18.45 10.50
N ASP A 423 -35.51 -19.60 10.17
CA ASP A 423 -34.89 -20.57 9.25
C ASP A 423 -34.83 -20.02 7.83
N ASP A 424 -35.86 -19.29 7.38
CA ASP A 424 -35.82 -18.53 6.13
C ASP A 424 -34.71 -17.46 6.17
N TYR A 425 -34.65 -16.70 7.26
CA TYR A 425 -33.77 -15.56 7.37
C TYR A 425 -32.28 -15.93 7.47
N PHE A 426 -31.95 -17.00 8.20
CA PHE A 426 -30.56 -17.42 8.42
C PHE A 426 -30.11 -18.58 7.54
N ARG A 427 -31.03 -19.45 7.11
CA ARG A 427 -30.71 -20.68 6.36
C ARG A 427 -31.39 -20.71 4.99
N GLY A 428 -32.14 -19.67 4.62
CA GLY A 428 -32.84 -19.61 3.34
C GLY A 428 -33.85 -20.74 3.17
N GLY A 429 -34.39 -21.29 4.26
CA GLY A 429 -35.28 -22.46 4.20
C GLY A 429 -34.65 -23.69 3.53
N GLN A 430 -33.32 -23.75 3.46
CA GLN A 430 -32.55 -24.78 2.76
C GLN A 430 -32.87 -24.93 1.26
N ARG A 431 -33.43 -23.89 0.63
CA ARG A 431 -33.93 -23.92 -0.76
C ARG A 431 -32.93 -23.44 -1.80
N ILE A 432 -31.76 -22.95 -1.37
CA ILE A 432 -30.79 -22.33 -2.26
C ILE A 432 -30.19 -23.37 -3.21
N PRO A 433 -30.20 -23.13 -4.54
CA PRO A 433 -29.61 -24.04 -5.49
C PRO A 433 -28.08 -24.06 -5.35
N GLY A 434 -27.49 -25.23 -5.56
CA GLY A 434 -26.08 -25.43 -5.23
C GLY A 434 -25.12 -24.52 -5.99
N TRP A 435 -25.44 -24.12 -7.22
CA TRP A 435 -24.61 -23.21 -8.00
C TRP A 435 -24.60 -21.78 -7.43
N ALA A 436 -25.75 -21.29 -6.95
CA ALA A 436 -25.87 -19.97 -6.36
C ALA A 436 -25.14 -19.90 -5.02
N ALA A 437 -25.32 -20.93 -4.17
CA ALA A 437 -24.54 -21.07 -2.94
C ALA A 437 -23.02 -21.12 -3.22
N GLY A 438 -22.59 -21.82 -4.28
CA GLY A 438 -21.18 -21.89 -4.67
C GLY A 438 -20.59 -20.54 -5.12
N LEU A 439 -21.30 -19.83 -5.99
CA LEU A 439 -20.89 -18.47 -6.41
C LEU A 439 -20.90 -17.49 -5.24
N SER A 440 -21.85 -17.61 -4.32
CA SER A 440 -21.91 -16.76 -3.13
C SER A 440 -20.80 -17.08 -2.12
N ILE A 441 -20.42 -18.35 -1.94
CA ILE A 441 -19.21 -18.73 -1.16
C ILE A 441 -17.97 -18.04 -1.75
N TYR A 442 -17.84 -18.08 -3.08
CA TYR A 442 -16.73 -17.42 -3.78
C TYR A 442 -16.79 -15.88 -3.63
N GLY A 443 -17.94 -15.27 -3.90
CA GLY A 443 -18.15 -13.82 -3.81
C GLY A 443 -17.86 -13.24 -2.42
N THR A 444 -18.23 -13.97 -1.37
CA THR A 444 -17.93 -13.58 0.03
C THR A 444 -16.44 -13.50 0.31
N GLN A 445 -15.65 -14.38 -0.31
CA GLN A 445 -14.20 -14.39 -0.18
C GLN A 445 -13.51 -13.41 -1.15
N LEU A 446 -14.20 -13.04 -2.23
CA LEU A 446 -13.74 -12.06 -3.21
C LEU A 446 -14.14 -10.64 -2.79
N SER A 447 -13.39 -10.08 -1.84
CA SER A 447 -13.61 -8.73 -1.33
C SER A 447 -13.11 -7.62 -2.28
N ALA A 448 -13.51 -6.37 -2.01
CA ALA A 448 -12.96 -5.20 -2.70
C ALA A 448 -11.44 -5.05 -2.51
N ILE A 449 -10.91 -5.50 -1.38
CA ILE A 449 -9.46 -5.57 -1.14
C ILE A 449 -8.83 -6.53 -2.14
N THR A 450 -9.38 -7.73 -2.32
CA THR A 450 -8.88 -8.70 -3.30
C THR A 450 -8.87 -8.12 -4.72
N PHE A 451 -9.96 -7.43 -5.10
CA PHE A 451 -10.11 -6.81 -6.42
C PHE A 451 -9.05 -5.75 -6.72
N MET A 452 -8.69 -4.92 -5.72
CA MET A 452 -7.72 -3.82 -5.89
C MET A 452 -6.27 -4.25 -5.59
N SER A 453 -6.06 -4.91 -4.46
CA SER A 453 -4.73 -5.21 -3.93
C SER A 453 -4.03 -6.34 -4.67
N ILE A 454 -4.72 -7.34 -5.24
CA ILE A 454 -4.03 -8.40 -6.03
C ILE A 454 -3.40 -7.84 -7.31
N PRO A 455 -4.13 -7.12 -8.18
CA PRO A 455 -3.52 -6.45 -9.33
C PRO A 455 -2.41 -5.49 -8.91
N ALA A 456 -2.61 -4.69 -7.85
CA ALA A 456 -1.63 -3.74 -7.36
C ALA A 456 -0.35 -4.41 -6.81
N LYS A 457 -0.48 -5.50 -6.05
CA LYS A 457 0.67 -6.27 -5.55
C LYS A 457 1.40 -6.95 -6.70
N THR A 458 0.69 -7.51 -7.67
CA THR A 458 1.30 -8.15 -8.84
C THR A 458 1.96 -7.13 -9.78
N TYR A 459 1.38 -5.92 -9.89
CA TYR A 459 1.99 -4.75 -10.55
C TYR A 459 3.35 -4.42 -9.92
N ALA A 460 3.42 -4.33 -8.60
CA ALA A 460 4.67 -4.04 -7.90
C ALA A 460 5.68 -5.18 -7.89
N THR A 461 5.22 -6.42 -7.83
CA THR A 461 6.06 -7.59 -7.56
C THR A 461 6.00 -8.60 -8.69
N ASN A 462 5.40 -9.76 -8.44
CA ASN A 462 5.28 -10.90 -9.34
C ASN A 462 4.12 -11.79 -8.85
N TRP A 463 4.11 -13.07 -9.25
CA TRP A 463 3.05 -14.02 -8.94
C TRP A 463 3.34 -14.85 -7.67
N SER A 464 4.28 -14.46 -6.81
CA SER A 464 4.63 -15.19 -5.57
C SER A 464 3.43 -15.48 -4.66
N TYR A 465 2.46 -14.58 -4.61
CA TYR A 465 1.22 -14.74 -3.83
C TYR A 465 0.18 -15.66 -4.49
N PHE A 466 0.41 -16.14 -5.72
CA PHE A 466 -0.54 -17.00 -6.44
C PHE A 466 -0.77 -18.33 -5.70
N ILE A 467 0.26 -18.86 -5.03
CA ILE A 467 0.15 -20.08 -4.21
C ILE A 467 -0.90 -19.91 -3.11
N LEU A 468 -1.09 -18.71 -2.56
CA LEU A 468 -2.12 -18.45 -1.56
C LEU A 468 -3.52 -18.82 -2.08
N GLN A 469 -3.79 -18.54 -3.36
CA GLN A 469 -5.06 -18.88 -4.02
C GLN A 469 -5.15 -20.38 -4.31
N VAL A 470 -4.04 -21.03 -4.69
CA VAL A 470 -4.00 -22.49 -4.88
C VAL A 470 -4.31 -23.24 -3.59
N THR A 471 -3.87 -22.73 -2.43
CA THR A 471 -4.16 -23.38 -1.14
C THR A 471 -5.66 -23.46 -0.81
N ILE A 472 -6.52 -22.62 -1.42
CA ILE A 472 -7.99 -22.75 -1.35
C ILE A 472 -8.41 -24.12 -1.84
N ILE A 473 -7.86 -24.57 -2.99
CA ILE A 473 -8.17 -25.87 -3.59
C ILE A 473 -7.64 -27.01 -2.71
N LEU A 474 -6.45 -26.83 -2.13
CA LEU A 474 -5.81 -27.84 -1.28
C LEU A 474 -6.60 -28.12 0.00
N VAL A 475 -7.30 -27.13 0.56
CA VAL A 475 -8.13 -27.33 1.78
C VAL A 475 -9.51 -27.92 1.48
N ILE A 476 -10.02 -27.88 0.24
CA ILE A 476 -11.37 -28.38 -0.11
C ILE A 476 -11.61 -29.83 0.35
N PRO A 477 -10.71 -30.81 0.13
CA PRO A 477 -10.95 -32.18 0.56
C PRO A 477 -11.16 -32.27 2.07
N ILE A 478 -10.45 -31.46 2.85
CA ILE A 478 -10.58 -31.41 4.31
C ILE A 478 -11.96 -30.84 4.69
N ILE A 479 -12.32 -29.70 4.12
CA ILE A 479 -13.60 -29.03 4.42
C ILE A 479 -14.80 -29.90 4.02
N THR A 480 -14.76 -30.45 2.80
CA THR A 480 -15.88 -31.25 2.27
C THR A 480 -16.03 -32.59 2.97
N ASN A 481 -14.95 -33.25 3.38
CA ASN A 481 -15.04 -34.58 3.99
C ASN A 481 -15.22 -34.56 5.51
N TYR A 482 -14.75 -33.52 6.18
CA TYR A 482 -14.76 -33.42 7.64
C TYR A 482 -15.72 -32.33 8.13
N PHE A 483 -15.55 -31.07 7.73
CA PHE A 483 -16.33 -29.96 8.31
C PHE A 483 -17.81 -29.96 7.89
N ILE A 484 -18.10 -29.97 6.59
CA ILE A 484 -19.49 -29.90 6.07
C ILE A 484 -20.40 -30.99 6.66
N PRO A 485 -19.97 -32.28 6.74
CA PRO A 485 -20.80 -33.32 7.33
C PRO A 485 -21.17 -33.07 8.80
N PHE A 486 -20.26 -32.52 9.62
CA PHE A 486 -20.60 -32.19 11.02
C PHE A 486 -21.68 -31.10 11.06
N TYR A 487 -21.49 -30.01 10.32
CA TYR A 487 -22.43 -28.89 10.32
C TYR A 487 -23.82 -29.30 9.84
N ARG A 488 -23.88 -30.14 8.81
CA ARG A 488 -25.16 -30.61 8.26
C ARG A 488 -25.84 -31.67 9.13
N ARG A 489 -25.09 -32.63 9.69
CA ARG A 489 -25.68 -33.64 10.58
C ARG A 489 -26.20 -33.02 11.87
N LEU A 490 -25.48 -32.04 12.43
CA LEU A 490 -25.84 -31.39 13.68
C LEU A 490 -26.94 -30.32 13.52
N GLN A 491 -27.35 -30.01 12.28
CA GLN A 491 -28.38 -29.02 11.94
C GLN A 491 -28.16 -27.67 12.63
N ILE A 492 -26.89 -27.25 12.73
CA ILE A 492 -26.52 -26.00 13.39
C ILE A 492 -26.91 -24.78 12.54
N THR A 493 -27.18 -23.67 13.21
CA THR A 493 -27.37 -22.35 12.59
C THR A 493 -26.08 -21.52 12.73
N SER A 494 -25.40 -21.61 13.86
CA SER A 494 -24.07 -21.04 14.10
C SER A 494 -23.01 -22.13 14.12
N ALA A 495 -21.88 -21.92 13.44
CA ALA A 495 -20.71 -22.80 13.44
C ALA A 495 -20.25 -23.12 14.87
N TYR A 496 -20.39 -22.16 15.78
CA TYR A 496 -19.91 -22.24 17.16
C TYR A 496 -20.77 -23.17 18.04
N GLU A 497 -21.99 -23.54 17.63
CA GLU A 497 -22.78 -24.58 18.29
C GLU A 497 -22.04 -25.91 18.36
N TYR A 498 -21.23 -26.22 17.34
CA TYR A 498 -20.36 -27.39 17.34
C TYR A 498 -19.42 -27.39 18.56
N LEU A 499 -18.83 -26.23 18.90
CA LEU A 499 -17.89 -26.12 20.01
C LEU A 499 -18.57 -26.34 21.37
N GLU A 500 -19.84 -25.97 21.54
CA GLU A 500 -20.57 -26.28 22.76
C GLU A 500 -20.86 -27.78 22.90
N LYS A 501 -21.29 -28.42 21.79
CA LYS A 501 -21.51 -29.86 21.76
C LYS A 501 -20.21 -30.62 22.04
N ARG A 502 -19.09 -30.17 21.46
CA ARG A 502 -17.77 -30.81 21.60
C ARG A 502 -17.08 -30.53 22.94
N PHE A 503 -17.21 -29.32 23.46
CA PHE A 503 -16.51 -28.84 24.65
C PHE A 503 -17.51 -28.36 25.70
N ASN A 504 -17.87 -27.08 25.69
CA ASN A 504 -18.85 -26.49 26.59
C ASN A 504 -19.29 -25.11 26.06
N TYR A 505 -20.26 -24.49 26.75
CA TYR A 505 -20.76 -23.16 26.39
C TYR A 505 -19.66 -22.09 26.40
N MET A 506 -18.68 -22.17 27.30
CA MET A 506 -17.57 -21.20 27.35
C MET A 506 -16.78 -21.18 26.03
N ALA A 507 -16.46 -22.36 25.49
CA ALA A 507 -15.78 -22.47 24.20
C ALA A 507 -16.61 -21.85 23.05
N ARG A 508 -17.93 -22.10 23.03
CA ARG A 508 -18.85 -21.48 22.05
C ARG A 508 -18.91 -19.96 22.21
N ALA A 509 -19.12 -19.47 23.42
CA ALA A 509 -19.28 -18.04 23.71
C ALA A 509 -18.00 -17.26 23.38
N MET A 510 -16.82 -17.76 23.75
CA MET A 510 -15.55 -17.13 23.40
C MET A 510 -15.31 -17.11 21.90
N ALA A 511 -15.53 -18.23 21.21
CA ALA A 511 -15.35 -18.33 19.77
C ALA A 511 -16.28 -17.38 19.01
N SER A 512 -17.57 -17.36 19.39
CA SER A 512 -18.58 -16.49 18.80
C SER A 512 -18.31 -15.01 19.09
N LEU A 513 -17.93 -14.65 20.32
CA LEU A 513 -17.58 -13.27 20.69
C LEU A 513 -16.35 -12.78 19.92
N LEU A 514 -15.29 -13.58 19.84
CA LEU A 514 -14.10 -13.24 19.06
C LEU A 514 -14.45 -13.03 17.59
N TYR A 515 -15.25 -13.92 17.00
CA TYR A 515 -15.73 -13.75 15.63
C TYR A 515 -16.50 -12.44 15.45
N ILE A 516 -17.46 -12.14 16.33
CA ILE A 516 -18.26 -10.92 16.28
C ILE A 516 -17.37 -9.68 16.34
N MET A 517 -16.42 -9.63 17.29
CA MET A 517 -15.50 -8.49 17.44
C MET A 517 -14.64 -8.28 16.19
N LEU A 518 -14.05 -9.36 15.65
CA LEU A 518 -13.25 -9.30 14.43
C LEU A 518 -14.09 -8.84 13.23
N GLN A 519 -15.32 -9.31 13.11
CA GLN A 519 -16.19 -8.96 12.01
C GLN A 519 -16.65 -7.50 12.09
N LEU A 520 -16.95 -6.98 13.28
CA LEU A 520 -17.30 -5.56 13.48
C LEU A 520 -16.17 -4.62 13.04
N GLY A 521 -14.90 -4.97 13.33
CA GLY A 521 -13.75 -4.23 12.80
C GLY A 521 -13.63 -4.30 11.27
N ARG A 522 -13.90 -5.48 10.69
CA ARG A 522 -13.86 -5.70 9.24
C ARG A 522 -14.87 -4.84 8.49
N LEU A 523 -16.07 -4.63 9.06
CA LEU A 523 -17.15 -3.85 8.43
C LEU A 523 -16.69 -2.44 8.05
N ALA A 524 -15.99 -1.77 8.95
CA ALA A 524 -15.58 -0.38 8.74
C ALA A 524 -14.53 -0.26 7.63
N ILE A 525 -13.57 -1.19 7.59
CA ILE A 525 -12.45 -1.18 6.64
C ILE A 525 -12.90 -1.52 5.23
N VAL A 526 -13.79 -2.51 5.10
CA VAL A 526 -14.36 -2.93 3.82
C VAL A 526 -15.18 -1.81 3.18
N LEU A 527 -15.79 -0.91 3.97
CA LEU A 527 -16.45 0.29 3.48
C LEU A 527 -15.46 1.41 3.14
N LEU A 528 -14.47 1.63 4.01
CA LEU A 528 -13.56 2.78 3.92
C LEU A 528 -12.56 2.67 2.76
N LEU A 529 -11.81 1.57 2.66
CA LEU A 529 -10.69 1.48 1.71
C LEU A 529 -11.13 1.65 0.24
N PRO A 530 -12.21 0.98 -0.23
CA PRO A 530 -12.71 1.19 -1.57
C PRO A 530 -13.26 2.60 -1.76
N SER A 531 -13.89 3.19 -0.73
CA SER A 531 -14.38 4.57 -0.81
C SER A 531 -13.24 5.57 -1.00
N LEU A 532 -12.12 5.41 -0.28
CA LEU A 532 -10.94 6.27 -0.45
C LEU A 532 -10.34 6.15 -1.85
N ALA A 533 -10.18 4.92 -2.34
CA ALA A 533 -9.69 4.68 -3.70
C ALA A 533 -10.63 5.29 -4.74
N LEU A 534 -11.95 5.13 -4.58
CA LEU A 534 -12.96 5.66 -5.49
C LEU A 534 -13.03 7.19 -5.46
N THR A 535 -12.91 7.83 -4.30
CA THR A 535 -12.88 9.30 -4.20
C THR A 535 -11.71 9.89 -4.97
N LEU A 536 -10.53 9.28 -4.88
CA LEU A 536 -9.34 9.75 -5.59
C LEU A 536 -9.49 9.68 -7.11
N VAL A 537 -10.22 8.70 -7.64
CA VAL A 537 -10.34 8.48 -9.09
C VAL A 537 -11.62 9.10 -9.69
N THR A 538 -12.74 9.04 -8.97
CA THR A 538 -14.04 9.55 -9.45
C THR A 538 -14.36 10.97 -9.01
N GLY A 539 -13.74 11.45 -7.91
CA GLY A 539 -14.11 12.71 -7.26
C GLY A 539 -15.34 12.64 -6.36
N ILE A 540 -16.02 11.49 -6.26
CA ILE A 540 -17.17 11.32 -5.36
C ILE A 540 -16.70 11.42 -3.91
N ASN A 541 -17.39 12.21 -3.10
CA ASN A 541 -17.05 12.37 -1.68
C ASN A 541 -17.01 11.03 -0.94
N VAL A 542 -15.93 10.79 -0.18
CA VAL A 542 -15.69 9.52 0.53
C VAL A 542 -16.84 9.15 1.48
N ASN A 543 -17.40 10.14 2.18
CA ASN A 543 -18.52 9.91 3.11
C ASN A 543 -19.77 9.50 2.36
N LEU A 544 -20.01 10.08 1.17
CA LEU A 544 -21.14 9.70 0.32
C LEU A 544 -20.99 8.26 -0.18
N CYS A 545 -19.80 7.84 -0.62
CA CYS A 545 -19.53 6.44 -0.98
C CYS A 545 -19.84 5.48 0.17
N ILE A 546 -19.35 5.79 1.38
CA ILE A 546 -19.56 4.98 2.58
C ILE A 546 -21.06 4.87 2.91
N VAL A 547 -21.77 6.00 2.94
CA VAL A 547 -23.20 6.04 3.28
C VAL A 547 -24.05 5.32 2.24
N LEU A 548 -23.78 5.51 0.95
CA LEU A 548 -24.53 4.84 -0.13
C LEU A 548 -24.37 3.32 -0.08
N MET A 549 -23.12 2.83 0.04
CA MET A 549 -22.87 1.39 0.20
C MET A 549 -23.53 0.85 1.46
N GLY A 550 -23.32 1.51 2.60
CA GLY A 550 -23.88 1.12 3.89
C GLY A 550 -25.41 1.03 3.85
N ALA A 551 -26.08 2.12 3.46
CA ALA A 551 -27.54 2.20 3.48
C ALA A 551 -28.21 1.16 2.55
N ILE A 552 -27.70 1.00 1.33
CA ILE A 552 -28.27 0.06 0.36
C ILE A 552 -28.05 -1.38 0.83
N THR A 553 -26.84 -1.69 1.30
CA THR A 553 -26.53 -3.04 1.80
C THR A 553 -27.29 -3.39 3.06
N ILE A 554 -27.46 -2.46 3.99
CA ILE A 554 -28.34 -2.60 5.16
C ILE A 554 -29.76 -2.93 4.70
N PHE A 555 -30.30 -2.15 3.75
CA PHE A 555 -31.68 -2.31 3.30
C PHE A 555 -31.97 -3.72 2.76
N TYR A 556 -31.19 -4.20 1.77
CA TYR A 556 -31.48 -5.52 1.18
C TYR A 556 -31.15 -6.66 2.14
N THR A 557 -30.11 -6.54 2.97
CA THR A 557 -29.73 -7.59 3.94
C THR A 557 -30.75 -7.70 5.06
N MET A 558 -31.21 -6.56 5.59
CA MET A 558 -32.23 -6.50 6.64
C MET A 558 -33.54 -7.13 6.16
N LYS A 559 -34.00 -6.79 4.95
CA LYS A 559 -35.29 -7.28 4.44
C LYS A 559 -35.25 -8.71 3.93
N GLY A 560 -34.19 -9.12 3.22
CA GLY A 560 -34.16 -10.39 2.49
C GLY A 560 -33.31 -11.50 3.10
N GLY A 561 -32.63 -11.24 4.24
CA GLY A 561 -31.86 -12.28 4.95
C GLY A 561 -30.75 -12.90 4.09
N ILE A 562 -30.34 -14.13 4.44
CA ILE A 562 -29.27 -14.84 3.71
C ILE A 562 -29.61 -15.10 2.24
N GLU A 563 -30.91 -15.20 1.90
CA GLU A 563 -31.34 -15.38 0.50
C GLU A 563 -31.02 -14.14 -0.35
N ALA A 564 -31.30 -12.92 0.15
CA ALA A 564 -30.87 -11.70 -0.51
C ALA A 564 -29.35 -11.67 -0.69
N VAL A 565 -28.61 -11.95 0.39
CA VAL A 565 -27.14 -11.96 0.37
C VAL A 565 -26.62 -12.86 -0.76
N ILE A 566 -27.13 -14.09 -0.86
CA ILE A 566 -26.67 -15.06 -1.86
C ILE A 566 -26.98 -14.59 -3.29
N TRP A 567 -28.19 -14.09 -3.55
CA TRP A 567 -28.56 -13.65 -4.90
C TRP A 567 -27.88 -12.35 -5.32
N THR A 568 -27.65 -11.42 -4.38
CA THR A 568 -26.83 -10.24 -4.66
C THR A 568 -25.39 -10.65 -4.95
N ASP A 569 -24.82 -11.60 -4.20
CA ASP A 569 -23.45 -12.08 -4.44
C ASP A 569 -23.31 -12.71 -5.84
N VAL A 570 -24.30 -13.48 -6.29
CA VAL A 570 -24.30 -14.07 -7.64
C VAL A 570 -24.19 -12.97 -8.70
N ALA A 571 -25.02 -11.92 -8.60
CA ALA A 571 -24.97 -10.80 -9.52
C ALA A 571 -23.64 -10.04 -9.43
N GLN A 572 -23.16 -9.81 -8.21
CA GLN A 572 -21.90 -9.11 -7.92
C GLN A 572 -20.68 -9.85 -8.48
N VAL A 573 -20.62 -11.19 -8.35
CA VAL A 573 -19.54 -12.01 -8.92
C VAL A 573 -19.48 -11.91 -10.43
N VAL A 574 -20.65 -11.92 -11.10
CA VAL A 574 -20.73 -11.80 -12.56
C VAL A 574 -20.24 -10.42 -13.03
N ILE A 575 -20.72 -9.35 -12.38
CA ILE A 575 -20.30 -7.98 -12.70
C ILE A 575 -18.79 -7.81 -12.49
N LEU A 576 -18.29 -8.34 -11.37
CA LEU A 576 -16.89 -8.20 -10.99
C LEU A 576 -15.94 -8.98 -11.90
N LEU A 577 -16.19 -10.27 -12.14
CA LEU A 577 -15.34 -11.08 -13.01
C LEU A 577 -15.46 -10.67 -14.48
N GLY A 578 -16.68 -10.34 -14.92
CA GLY A 578 -16.90 -9.80 -16.26
C GLY A 578 -16.13 -8.51 -16.47
N GLY A 579 -16.19 -7.61 -15.48
CA GLY A 579 -15.44 -6.37 -15.51
C GLY A 579 -13.92 -6.54 -15.56
N ALA A 580 -13.37 -7.39 -14.68
CA ALA A 580 -11.95 -7.70 -14.68
C ALA A 580 -11.49 -8.32 -16.02
N LEU A 581 -12.30 -9.20 -16.61
CA LEU A 581 -12.01 -9.81 -17.91
C LEU A 581 -11.98 -8.76 -19.04
N VAL A 582 -12.88 -7.77 -19.02
CA VAL A 582 -12.86 -6.66 -19.99
C VAL A 582 -11.54 -5.90 -19.90
N CYS A 583 -11.06 -5.55 -18.70
CA CYS A 583 -9.76 -4.91 -18.53
C CYS A 583 -8.61 -5.76 -19.09
N LEU A 584 -8.59 -7.05 -18.75
CA LEU A 584 -7.52 -7.96 -19.19
C LEU A 584 -7.44 -8.06 -20.71
N VAL A 585 -8.59 -8.01 -21.39
CA VAL A 585 -8.65 -8.00 -22.86
C VAL A 585 -8.24 -6.65 -23.43
N MET A 586 -8.57 -5.53 -22.77
CA MET A 586 -8.33 -4.18 -23.30
C MET A 586 -6.88 -3.70 -23.17
N ILE A 587 -6.19 -3.97 -22.05
CA ILE A 587 -4.83 -3.44 -21.80
C ILE A 587 -3.85 -3.78 -22.96
N PRO A 588 -3.79 -5.03 -23.49
CA PRO A 588 -2.87 -5.36 -24.58
C PRO A 588 -3.06 -4.53 -25.85
N PHE A 589 -4.27 -4.03 -26.13
CA PHE A 589 -4.52 -3.17 -27.30
C PHE A 589 -4.05 -1.72 -27.11
N GLN A 590 -3.61 -1.37 -25.89
CA GLN A 590 -3.09 -0.05 -25.56
C GLN A 590 -1.56 -0.03 -25.46
N LEU A 591 -0.90 -1.18 -25.62
CA LEU A 591 0.56 -1.29 -25.65
C LEU A 591 1.06 -1.08 -27.08
N GLU A 592 2.10 -0.28 -27.25
CA GLU A 592 2.81 -0.07 -28.52
C GLU A 592 3.88 -1.15 -28.74
N ALA A 593 4.40 -1.76 -27.67
CA ALA A 593 5.38 -2.83 -27.76
C ALA A 593 4.80 -4.10 -28.44
N ASP A 594 5.62 -4.73 -29.28
CA ASP A 594 5.25 -6.02 -29.88
C ASP A 594 5.25 -7.17 -28.85
N ALA A 595 4.67 -8.31 -29.23
CA ALA A 595 4.57 -9.47 -28.35
C ALA A 595 5.93 -10.01 -27.87
N SER A 596 6.99 -9.87 -28.68
CA SER A 596 8.34 -10.33 -28.34
C SER A 596 8.96 -9.46 -27.26
N ALA A 597 8.88 -8.13 -27.42
CA ALA A 597 9.34 -7.14 -26.46
C ALA A 597 8.58 -7.23 -25.13
N ILE A 598 7.26 -7.44 -25.19
CA ILE A 598 6.43 -7.71 -24.01
C ILE A 598 6.94 -8.93 -23.26
N TRP A 599 7.12 -10.06 -23.96
CA TRP A 599 7.57 -11.31 -23.32
C TRP A 599 8.97 -11.19 -22.72
N GLN A 600 9.88 -10.50 -23.42
CA GLN A 600 11.22 -10.22 -22.91
C GLN A 600 11.17 -9.38 -21.63
N THR A 601 10.34 -8.34 -21.61
CA THR A 601 10.16 -7.47 -20.44
C THR A 601 9.60 -8.25 -19.24
N ILE A 602 8.59 -9.09 -19.46
CA ILE A 602 8.02 -9.98 -18.43
C ILE A 602 9.09 -10.89 -17.83
N ARG A 603 9.91 -11.52 -18.69
CA ARG A 603 10.94 -12.48 -18.28
C ARG A 603 12.09 -11.80 -17.53
N GLN A 604 12.61 -10.69 -18.05
CA GLN A 604 13.73 -9.95 -17.43
C GLN A 604 13.39 -9.38 -16.06
N ASN A 605 12.11 -9.07 -15.82
CA ASN A 605 11.64 -8.53 -14.53
C ASN A 605 10.94 -9.58 -13.67
N GLU A 606 11.06 -10.87 -14.02
CA GLU A 606 10.55 -12.01 -13.25
C GLU A 606 9.06 -11.90 -12.87
N LYS A 607 8.25 -11.22 -13.71
CA LYS A 607 6.87 -10.86 -13.37
C LYS A 607 5.96 -12.08 -13.17
N LEU A 608 6.30 -13.23 -13.77
CA LEU A 608 5.58 -14.49 -13.64
C LEU A 608 6.19 -15.45 -12.62
N ASN A 609 7.15 -15.00 -11.80
CA ASN A 609 7.71 -15.87 -10.77
C ASN A 609 6.63 -16.21 -9.72
N ILE A 610 6.32 -17.50 -9.58
CA ILE A 610 5.33 -18.02 -8.61
C ILE A 610 6.02 -18.63 -7.38
N ILE A 611 7.24 -19.15 -7.54
CA ILE A 611 7.90 -19.98 -6.54
C ILE A 611 9.24 -19.34 -6.17
N ASP A 612 9.34 -18.90 -4.92
CA ASP A 612 10.61 -18.56 -4.28
C ASP A 612 10.90 -19.59 -3.17
N THR A 613 11.96 -20.38 -3.33
CA THR A 613 12.31 -21.46 -2.39
C THR A 613 13.26 -21.03 -1.28
N THR A 614 13.63 -19.74 -1.23
CA THR A 614 14.50 -19.19 -0.19
C THR A 614 13.97 -19.53 1.18
N PHE A 615 14.82 -20.04 2.07
CA PHE A 615 14.42 -20.39 3.42
C PHE A 615 14.39 -19.15 4.32
N SER A 616 13.26 -18.44 4.30
CA SER A 616 12.99 -17.27 5.14
C SER A 616 11.52 -17.25 5.54
N PHE A 617 11.26 -16.90 6.80
CA PHE A 617 9.92 -16.65 7.33
C PHE A 617 9.56 -15.17 7.41
N ALA A 618 10.45 -14.26 7.02
CA ALA A 618 10.22 -12.82 7.00
C ALA A 618 9.64 -12.33 5.66
N GLU A 619 10.04 -12.99 4.57
CA GLU A 619 9.64 -12.63 3.21
C GLU A 619 8.57 -13.63 2.69
N PRO A 620 7.74 -13.25 1.69
CA PRO A 620 6.67 -14.10 1.15
C PRO A 620 7.20 -15.23 0.24
N THR A 621 8.03 -16.10 0.81
CA THR A 621 8.58 -17.30 0.16
C THR A 621 7.51 -18.38 0.01
N LEU A 622 7.82 -19.44 -0.76
CA LEU A 622 6.94 -20.61 -0.92
C LEU A 622 6.46 -21.15 0.44
N TRP A 623 7.34 -21.23 1.42
CA TRP A 623 7.04 -21.76 2.75
C TRP A 623 6.04 -20.88 3.50
N VAL A 624 6.26 -19.55 3.47
CA VAL A 624 5.39 -18.57 4.10
C VAL A 624 4.00 -18.58 3.47
N VAL A 625 3.93 -18.50 2.13
CA VAL A 625 2.67 -18.42 1.40
C VAL A 625 1.91 -19.74 1.47
N LEU A 626 2.58 -20.89 1.42
CA LEU A 626 1.94 -22.21 1.52
C LEU A 626 1.39 -22.48 2.94
N LEU A 627 2.22 -22.33 3.98
CA LEU A 627 1.79 -22.60 5.37
C LEU A 627 0.74 -21.59 5.83
N GLY A 628 1.00 -20.31 5.55
CA GLY A 628 0.04 -19.23 5.81
C GLY A 628 -1.26 -19.45 5.06
N GLY A 629 -1.20 -19.74 3.76
CA GLY A 629 -2.37 -19.99 2.92
C GLY A 629 -3.21 -21.18 3.36
N LEU A 630 -2.58 -22.31 3.69
CA LEU A 630 -3.29 -23.49 4.20
C LEU A 630 -4.03 -23.16 5.50
N ALA A 631 -3.40 -22.44 6.43
CA ALA A 631 -4.04 -22.05 7.68
C ALA A 631 -5.17 -21.04 7.46
N ILE A 632 -4.90 -19.94 6.74
CA ILE A 632 -5.90 -18.90 6.43
C ILE A 632 -7.12 -19.52 5.77
N ASN A 633 -6.93 -20.32 4.73
CA ASN A 633 -8.05 -20.90 3.99
C ASN A 633 -8.77 -22.00 4.79
N MET A 634 -8.05 -22.81 5.58
CA MET A 634 -8.73 -23.76 6.47
C MET A 634 -9.61 -23.04 7.50
N ILE A 635 -9.20 -21.87 8.00
CA ILE A 635 -10.01 -21.07 8.92
C ILE A 635 -11.20 -20.43 8.20
N SER A 636 -10.95 -19.76 7.07
CA SER A 636 -11.99 -19.07 6.30
C SER A 636 -13.09 -20.01 5.81
N TYR A 637 -12.75 -21.23 5.38
CA TYR A 637 -13.74 -22.20 4.92
C TYR A 637 -14.19 -23.16 6.01
N GLY A 638 -13.45 -23.31 7.11
CA GLY A 638 -13.78 -24.23 8.19
C GLY A 638 -14.58 -23.60 9.32
N ALA A 639 -14.27 -22.36 9.72
CA ALA A 639 -14.73 -21.78 10.98
C ALA A 639 -15.36 -20.37 10.85
N ASP A 640 -15.22 -19.70 9.70
CA ASP A 640 -15.88 -18.41 9.46
C ASP A 640 -17.39 -18.61 9.26
N GLN A 641 -18.19 -18.04 10.15
CA GLN A 641 -19.65 -18.16 10.10
C GLN A 641 -20.22 -17.68 8.76
N SER A 642 -19.64 -16.65 8.12
CA SER A 642 -20.13 -16.16 6.84
C SER A 642 -20.06 -17.24 5.75
N VAL A 643 -19.03 -18.09 5.76
CA VAL A 643 -18.92 -19.20 4.80
C VAL A 643 -19.72 -20.41 5.28
N VAL A 644 -19.58 -20.79 6.55
CA VAL A 644 -20.25 -21.97 7.11
C VAL A 644 -21.76 -21.90 6.96
N GLN A 645 -22.33 -20.71 7.09
CA GLN A 645 -23.76 -20.47 6.92
C GLN A 645 -24.27 -20.85 5.52
N ARG A 646 -23.43 -20.77 4.46
CA ARG A 646 -23.80 -21.20 3.11
C ARG A 646 -23.82 -22.72 2.94
N TYR A 647 -23.12 -23.47 3.80
CA TYR A 647 -23.16 -24.93 3.76
C TYR A 647 -24.50 -25.49 4.21
N ILE A 648 -25.24 -24.73 5.03
CA ILE A 648 -26.52 -25.12 5.60
C ILE A 648 -27.73 -24.50 4.86
N THR A 649 -27.52 -23.73 3.78
CA THR A 649 -28.61 -23.12 2.99
C THR A 649 -29.08 -23.97 1.81
N THR A 650 -28.36 -25.04 1.48
CA THR A 650 -28.74 -25.99 0.43
C THR A 650 -29.59 -27.13 0.98
N LYS A 651 -30.30 -27.84 0.12
CA LYS A 651 -31.20 -28.96 0.50
C LYS A 651 -30.52 -30.12 1.24
N ASP A 652 -29.29 -30.49 0.84
CA ASP A 652 -28.61 -31.68 1.35
C ASP A 652 -27.08 -31.53 1.36
N GLU A 653 -26.40 -32.49 2.00
CA GLU A 653 -24.94 -32.54 2.11
C GLU A 653 -24.23 -32.69 0.77
N ALA A 654 -24.77 -33.48 -0.15
CA ALA A 654 -24.14 -33.69 -1.46
C ALA A 654 -24.15 -32.38 -2.27
N THR A 655 -25.26 -31.65 -2.22
CA THR A 655 -25.44 -30.34 -2.84
C THR A 655 -24.50 -29.33 -2.20
N SER A 656 -24.41 -29.28 -0.87
CA SER A 656 -23.48 -28.42 -0.13
C SER A 656 -22.02 -28.66 -0.51
N LYS A 657 -21.58 -29.92 -0.62
CA LYS A 657 -20.23 -30.28 -1.10
C LYS A 657 -19.99 -29.83 -2.53
N LYS A 658 -20.98 -29.97 -3.42
CA LYS A 658 -20.89 -29.49 -4.82
C LYS A 658 -20.78 -27.97 -4.87
N SER A 659 -21.55 -27.24 -4.05
CA SER A 659 -21.47 -25.78 -3.91
C SER A 659 -20.09 -25.33 -3.47
N MET A 660 -19.54 -25.94 -2.42
CA MET A 660 -18.21 -25.62 -1.91
C MET A 660 -17.13 -25.86 -2.97
N ARG A 661 -17.20 -26.99 -3.70
CA ARG A 661 -16.27 -27.28 -4.80
C ARG A 661 -16.37 -26.24 -5.91
N LEU A 662 -17.58 -25.85 -6.32
CA LEU A 662 -17.78 -24.82 -7.33
C LEU A 662 -17.14 -23.50 -6.88
N GLY A 663 -17.48 -23.03 -5.67
CA GLY A 663 -16.94 -21.77 -5.15
C GLY A 663 -15.42 -21.76 -5.07
N ALA A 664 -14.81 -22.86 -4.66
CA ALA A 664 -13.37 -22.96 -4.58
C ALA A 664 -12.68 -23.10 -5.96
N TRP A 665 -13.28 -23.82 -6.91
CA TRP A 665 -12.75 -23.89 -8.29
C TRP A 665 -12.81 -22.55 -9.02
N MET A 666 -13.75 -21.66 -8.65
CA MET A 666 -13.80 -20.28 -9.17
C MET A 666 -12.61 -19.42 -8.74
N ALA A 667 -11.90 -19.79 -7.67
CA ALA A 667 -10.71 -19.07 -7.19
C ALA A 667 -9.53 -19.12 -8.18
N LEU A 668 -9.38 -20.22 -8.92
CA LEU A 668 -8.26 -20.36 -9.88
C LEU A 668 -8.38 -19.47 -11.12
N PRO A 669 -9.49 -19.50 -11.90
CA PRO A 669 -9.61 -18.64 -13.08
C PRO A 669 -9.62 -17.16 -12.70
N SER A 670 -10.22 -16.80 -11.56
CA SER A 670 -10.19 -15.43 -11.07
C SER A 670 -8.79 -14.99 -10.65
N ALA A 671 -8.03 -15.82 -9.94
CA ALA A 671 -6.63 -15.54 -9.62
C ALA A 671 -5.82 -15.30 -10.91
N ILE A 672 -5.96 -16.16 -11.91
CA ILE A 672 -5.27 -15.95 -13.20
C ILE A 672 -5.63 -14.60 -13.81
N ILE A 673 -6.92 -14.20 -13.80
CA ILE A 673 -7.36 -12.90 -14.32
C ILE A 673 -6.70 -11.75 -13.54
N PHE A 674 -6.84 -11.70 -12.22
CA PHE A 674 -6.34 -10.58 -11.41
C PHE A 674 -4.82 -10.45 -11.40
N PHE A 675 -4.10 -11.57 -11.30
CA PHE A 675 -2.64 -11.55 -11.39
C PHE A 675 -2.16 -11.14 -12.80
N SER A 676 -2.86 -11.59 -13.85
CA SER A 676 -2.55 -11.15 -15.22
C SER A 676 -2.78 -9.66 -15.40
N ILE A 677 -3.88 -9.11 -14.87
CA ILE A 677 -4.13 -7.66 -14.88
C ILE A 677 -2.97 -6.91 -14.24
N GLY A 678 -2.47 -7.35 -13.08
CA GLY A 678 -1.33 -6.68 -12.44
C GLY A 678 -0.05 -6.70 -13.29
N THR A 679 0.25 -7.82 -13.96
CA THR A 679 1.37 -7.88 -14.93
C THR A 679 1.12 -6.97 -16.13
N MET A 680 -0.11 -6.87 -16.62
CA MET A 680 -0.47 -6.00 -17.75
C MET A 680 -0.39 -4.51 -17.36
N LEU A 681 -0.83 -4.13 -16.16
CA LEU A 681 -0.64 -2.78 -15.62
C LEU A 681 0.84 -2.42 -15.49
N TYR A 682 1.69 -3.40 -15.15
CA TYR A 682 3.14 -3.17 -15.07
C TYR A 682 3.72 -2.80 -16.43
N LEU A 683 3.31 -3.50 -17.48
CA LEU A 683 3.72 -3.18 -18.85
C LEU A 683 3.19 -1.81 -19.28
N PHE A 684 1.90 -1.54 -19.02
CA PHE A 684 1.26 -0.28 -19.36
C PHE A 684 1.96 0.94 -18.74
N PHE A 685 2.19 0.96 -17.43
CA PHE A 685 2.88 2.07 -16.76
C PHE A 685 4.41 2.04 -16.91
N LYS A 686 4.98 1.01 -17.53
CA LYS A 686 6.37 1.02 -17.98
C LYS A 686 6.50 1.77 -19.30
N GLU A 687 5.54 1.60 -20.19
CA GLU A 687 5.51 2.27 -21.50
C GLU A 687 4.95 3.70 -21.43
N HIS A 688 3.99 3.93 -20.52
CA HIS A 688 3.34 5.22 -20.31
C HIS A 688 3.46 5.71 -18.86
N PRO A 689 4.68 5.91 -18.33
CA PRO A 689 4.88 6.33 -16.93
C PRO A 689 4.24 7.68 -16.60
N GLU A 690 4.02 8.56 -17.57
CA GLU A 690 3.37 9.86 -17.39
C GLU A 690 1.85 9.80 -17.18
N ARG A 691 1.22 8.65 -17.47
CA ARG A 691 -0.25 8.45 -17.35
C ARG A 691 -0.72 8.13 -15.93
N VAL A 692 0.17 7.97 -14.96
CA VAL A 692 -0.21 7.85 -13.55
C VAL A 692 -0.64 9.20 -12.99
N ASN A 693 -1.46 9.26 -11.95
CA ASN A 693 -1.67 10.48 -11.18
C ASN A 693 -0.69 10.61 -10.00
N TYR A 694 0.01 11.75 -9.91
CA TYR A 694 0.98 12.08 -8.86
C TYR A 694 0.39 12.13 -7.45
N GLN A 695 -0.93 12.20 -7.33
CA GLN A 695 -1.63 12.25 -6.06
C GLN A 695 -2.04 10.88 -5.52
N LEU A 696 -1.88 9.79 -6.29
CA LEU A 696 -2.25 8.44 -5.84
C LEU A 696 -1.34 7.95 -4.70
N GLN A 697 -1.75 8.20 -3.46
CA GLN A 697 -0.96 7.86 -2.26
C GLN A 697 -0.90 6.36 -1.97
N SER A 698 -1.88 5.59 -2.46
CA SER A 698 -1.92 4.14 -2.28
C SER A 698 -1.65 3.42 -3.58
N GLN A 699 -0.82 2.38 -3.51
CA GLN A 699 -0.56 1.48 -4.62
C GLN A 699 -1.82 0.73 -5.06
N ASP A 700 -2.73 0.43 -4.12
CA ASP A 700 -3.99 -0.27 -4.39
C ASP A 700 -4.92 0.51 -5.33
N SER A 701 -4.71 1.83 -5.46
CA SER A 701 -5.46 2.68 -6.37
C SER A 701 -5.00 2.60 -7.82
N ILE A 702 -3.91 1.89 -8.15
CA ILE A 702 -3.37 1.84 -9.52
C ILE A 702 -4.34 1.22 -10.53
N PHE A 703 -5.07 0.18 -10.12
CA PHE A 703 -6.04 -0.49 -10.98
C PHE A 703 -7.34 0.32 -11.14
N PRO A 704 -7.98 0.82 -10.06
CA PRO A 704 -9.07 1.79 -10.16
C PRO A 704 -8.70 3.03 -10.99
N TRP A 705 -7.46 3.50 -10.88
CA TRP A 705 -6.98 4.63 -11.67
C TRP A 705 -6.99 4.33 -13.16
N TYR A 706 -6.36 3.22 -13.57
CA TYR A 706 -6.40 2.76 -14.97
C TYR A 706 -7.83 2.62 -15.50
N ILE A 707 -8.73 2.06 -14.69
CA ILE A 707 -10.14 1.89 -15.05
C ILE A 707 -10.79 3.23 -15.43
N VAL A 708 -10.51 4.29 -14.67
CA VAL A 708 -11.20 5.57 -14.84
C VAL A 708 -10.58 6.42 -15.95
N THR A 709 -9.27 6.33 -16.18
CA THR A 709 -8.59 7.18 -17.17
C THR A 709 -8.42 6.54 -18.54
N GLU A 710 -8.33 5.21 -18.62
CA GLU A 710 -7.96 4.53 -19.87
C GLU A 710 -9.12 3.77 -20.52
N LEU A 711 -10.27 3.66 -19.84
CA LEU A 711 -11.43 2.96 -20.38
C LEU A 711 -12.54 3.92 -20.84
N PRO A 712 -13.32 3.53 -21.87
CA PRO A 712 -14.47 4.29 -22.32
C PRO A 712 -15.55 4.44 -21.23
N ALA A 713 -16.26 5.58 -21.29
CA ALA A 713 -17.46 5.79 -20.49
C ALA A 713 -18.48 4.64 -20.67
N GLY A 714 -19.17 4.29 -19.58
CA GLY A 714 -20.04 3.13 -19.47
C GLY A 714 -19.29 1.89 -18.98
N ILE A 715 -18.14 1.55 -19.58
CA ILE A 715 -17.27 0.47 -19.08
C ILE A 715 -16.67 0.89 -17.75
N THR A 716 -16.17 2.12 -17.66
CA THR A 716 -15.70 2.71 -16.40
C THR A 716 -16.76 2.61 -15.30
N GLY A 717 -17.99 3.05 -15.55
CA GLY A 717 -19.11 2.91 -14.62
C GLY A 717 -19.41 1.46 -14.20
N LEU A 718 -19.32 0.50 -15.12
CA LEU A 718 -19.51 -0.92 -14.82
C LEU A 718 -18.42 -1.46 -13.88
N LEU A 719 -17.18 -1.03 -14.06
CA LEU A 719 -16.06 -1.48 -13.22
C LEU A 719 -16.05 -0.78 -11.85
N ILE A 720 -16.47 0.47 -11.79
CA ILE A 720 -16.73 1.11 -10.51
C ILE A 720 -17.86 0.38 -9.78
N ALA A 721 -18.94 0.01 -10.48
CA ALA A 721 -19.98 -0.85 -9.91
C ALA A 721 -19.44 -2.22 -9.44
N ALA A 722 -18.43 -2.79 -10.11
CA ALA A 722 -17.73 -3.99 -9.64
C ALA A 722 -16.98 -3.78 -8.31
N VAL A 723 -16.36 -2.62 -8.11
CA VAL A 723 -15.71 -2.27 -6.82
C VAL A 723 -16.77 -2.15 -5.71
N PHE A 724 -17.88 -1.46 -5.97
CA PHE A 724 -19.03 -1.42 -5.04
C PHE A 724 -19.54 -2.83 -4.74
N ALA A 725 -19.73 -3.65 -5.77
CA ALA A 725 -20.17 -5.04 -5.67
C ALA A 725 -19.29 -5.89 -4.74
N ALA A 726 -17.97 -5.78 -4.87
CA ALA A 726 -17.02 -6.49 -4.03
C ALA A 726 -17.13 -6.09 -2.55
N ALA A 727 -17.29 -4.78 -2.27
CA ALA A 727 -17.41 -4.26 -0.92
C ALA A 727 -18.76 -4.65 -0.29
N MET A 728 -19.85 -4.47 -1.04
CA MET A 728 -21.22 -4.73 -0.61
C MET A 728 -21.49 -6.21 -0.36
N SER A 729 -20.89 -7.13 -1.13
CA SER A 729 -20.95 -8.59 -0.89
C SER A 729 -20.32 -8.99 0.45
N THR A 730 -19.17 -8.40 0.78
CA THR A 730 -18.49 -8.65 2.04
C THR A 730 -19.30 -8.06 3.20
N LEU A 731 -19.79 -6.82 3.07
CA LEU A 731 -20.60 -6.13 4.07
C LEU A 731 -21.90 -6.88 4.40
N SER A 732 -22.67 -7.32 3.39
CA SER A 732 -23.92 -8.05 3.57
C SER A 732 -23.71 -9.38 4.30
N SER A 733 -22.70 -10.14 3.88
CA SER A 733 -22.33 -11.42 4.48
C SER A 733 -21.94 -11.27 5.95
N SER A 734 -21.17 -10.22 6.26
CA SER A 734 -20.71 -9.90 7.61
C SER A 734 -21.84 -9.52 8.55
N MET A 735 -22.75 -8.63 8.11
CA MET A 735 -23.88 -8.21 8.94
C MET A 735 -24.81 -9.39 9.22
N ASN A 736 -25.08 -10.21 8.20
CA ASN A 736 -25.93 -11.38 8.37
C ASN A 736 -25.29 -12.43 9.28
N SER A 737 -24.00 -12.74 9.10
CA SER A 737 -23.31 -13.74 9.93
C SER A 737 -23.16 -13.33 11.40
N VAL A 738 -22.86 -12.06 11.68
CA VAL A 738 -22.80 -11.50 13.04
C VAL A 738 -24.18 -11.55 13.70
N THR A 739 -25.22 -11.19 12.95
CA THR A 739 -26.61 -11.29 13.43
C THR A 739 -26.97 -12.73 13.77
N THR A 740 -26.62 -13.68 12.90
CA THR A 740 -26.82 -15.12 13.13
C THR A 740 -26.12 -15.57 14.41
N ALA A 741 -24.85 -15.19 14.60
CA ALA A 741 -24.07 -15.54 15.79
C ALA A 741 -24.69 -14.96 17.07
N ILE A 742 -25.05 -13.67 17.07
CA ILE A 742 -25.65 -13.02 18.26
C ILE A 742 -26.99 -13.67 18.63
N ILE A 743 -27.88 -13.86 17.65
CA ILE A 743 -29.21 -14.42 17.89
C ILE A 743 -29.10 -15.87 18.38
N THR A 744 -28.24 -16.67 17.75
CA THR A 744 -28.14 -18.11 18.01
C THR A 744 -27.34 -18.43 19.27
N ASP A 745 -26.20 -17.75 19.48
CA ASP A 745 -25.23 -18.08 20.53
C ASP A 745 -25.49 -17.37 21.86
N PHE A 746 -26.19 -16.23 21.82
CA PHE A 746 -26.46 -15.42 23.00
C PHE A 746 -27.97 -15.22 23.22
N TYR A 747 -28.70 -14.65 22.27
CA TYR A 747 -30.08 -14.25 22.53
C TYR A 747 -31.01 -15.43 22.81
N ARG A 748 -30.98 -16.48 21.96
CA ARG A 748 -31.74 -17.72 22.20
C ARG A 748 -31.32 -18.44 23.48
N ARG A 749 -30.07 -18.29 23.91
CA ARG A 749 -29.55 -18.90 25.13
C ARG A 749 -30.11 -18.22 26.38
N PHE A 750 -30.12 -16.89 26.40
CA PHE A 750 -30.56 -16.12 27.56
C PHE A 750 -32.07 -15.83 27.58
N ALA A 751 -32.77 -16.00 26.46
CA ALA A 751 -34.21 -15.79 26.36
C ALA A 751 -34.95 -16.92 25.59
N PRO A 752 -34.79 -18.21 25.97
CA PRO A 752 -35.19 -19.37 25.15
C PRO A 752 -36.69 -19.46 24.86
N THR A 753 -37.55 -18.86 25.68
CA THR A 753 -39.02 -18.96 25.60
C THR A 753 -39.66 -17.95 24.64
N ARG A 754 -38.88 -17.12 23.94
CA ARG A 754 -39.42 -16.17 22.94
C ARG A 754 -39.91 -16.90 21.69
N SER A 755 -40.92 -16.33 21.04
CA SER A 755 -41.47 -16.86 19.79
C SER A 755 -40.52 -16.64 18.61
N ASP A 756 -40.62 -17.48 17.57
CA ASP A 756 -39.79 -17.33 16.37
C ASP A 756 -39.93 -15.96 15.71
N LYS A 757 -41.16 -15.41 15.68
CA LYS A 757 -41.44 -14.05 15.21
C LYS A 757 -40.66 -12.99 15.98
N SER A 758 -40.50 -13.17 17.30
CA SER A 758 -39.71 -12.25 18.13
C SER A 758 -38.22 -12.36 17.78
N TYR A 759 -37.68 -13.56 17.62
CA TYR A 759 -36.29 -13.74 17.19
C TYR A 759 -36.03 -13.17 15.79
N LEU A 760 -36.95 -13.38 14.85
CA LEU A 760 -36.86 -12.85 13.50
C LEU A 760 -36.90 -11.31 13.50
N SER A 761 -37.81 -10.72 14.26
CA SER A 761 -37.88 -9.26 14.40
C SER A 761 -36.58 -8.71 15.01
N SER A 762 -36.08 -9.32 16.08
CA SER A 762 -34.79 -8.95 16.68
C SER A 762 -33.63 -9.12 15.70
N ALA A 763 -33.61 -10.19 14.89
CA ALA A 763 -32.59 -10.38 13.87
C ALA A 763 -32.60 -9.24 12.85
N LYS A 764 -33.77 -8.83 12.34
CA LYS A 764 -33.88 -7.71 11.39
C LYS A 764 -33.38 -6.39 12.00
N TYR A 765 -33.78 -6.06 13.23
CA TYR A 765 -33.29 -4.85 13.91
C TYR A 765 -31.81 -4.90 14.24
N LEU A 766 -31.29 -6.08 14.57
CA LEU A 766 -29.87 -6.26 14.87
C LEU A 766 -29.02 -6.14 13.60
N THR A 767 -29.46 -6.69 12.46
CA THR A 767 -28.81 -6.47 11.16
C THR A 767 -28.71 -4.97 10.85
N LEU A 768 -29.80 -4.22 11.08
CA LEU A 768 -29.80 -2.76 10.94
C LEU A 768 -28.79 -2.10 11.88
N ALA A 769 -28.81 -2.44 13.17
CA ALA A 769 -27.92 -1.86 14.16
C ALA A 769 -26.43 -2.12 13.85
N ILE A 770 -26.08 -3.36 13.50
CA ILE A 770 -24.71 -3.75 13.13
C ILE A 770 -24.24 -2.97 11.89
N GLY A 771 -25.10 -2.85 10.87
CA GLY A 771 -24.77 -2.10 9.67
C GLY A 771 -24.60 -0.60 9.93
N VAL A 772 -25.46 0.00 10.76
CA VAL A 772 -25.31 1.39 11.20
C VAL A 772 -24.00 1.57 11.95
N VAL A 773 -23.67 0.70 12.91
CA VAL A 773 -22.40 0.75 13.64
C VAL A 773 -21.21 0.63 12.69
N GLY A 774 -21.20 -0.34 11.77
CA GLY A 774 -20.13 -0.50 10.79
C GLY A 774 -19.96 0.71 9.87
N THR A 775 -21.07 1.29 9.41
CA THR A 775 -21.08 2.51 8.58
C THR A 775 -20.58 3.73 9.36
N SER A 776 -21.03 3.91 10.60
CA SER A 776 -20.58 4.99 11.49
C SER A 776 -19.10 4.87 11.83
N LEU A 777 -18.61 3.66 12.11
CA LEU A 777 -17.19 3.42 12.34
C LEU A 777 -16.36 3.74 11.09
N ALA A 778 -16.82 3.38 9.89
CA ALA A 778 -16.15 3.76 8.64
C ALA A 778 -16.05 5.28 8.46
N LEU A 779 -17.13 6.02 8.76
CA LEU A 779 -17.16 7.48 8.68
C LEU A 779 -16.21 8.15 9.68
N VAL A 780 -16.13 7.61 10.91
CA VAL A 780 -15.18 8.10 11.92
C VAL A 780 -13.74 7.80 11.48
N MET A 781 -13.48 6.58 11.01
CA MET A 781 -12.14 6.17 10.53
C MET A 781 -11.68 6.98 9.33
N ALA A 782 -12.59 7.46 8.47
CA ALA A 782 -12.27 8.33 7.34
C ALA A 782 -11.62 9.67 7.79
N GLN A 783 -11.81 10.08 9.04
CA GLN A 783 -11.26 11.32 9.60
C GLN A 783 -9.91 11.12 10.29
N TRP A 784 -9.48 9.89 10.57
CA TRP A 784 -8.34 9.61 11.44
C TRP A 784 -6.97 9.78 10.76
N GLY A 785 -6.88 9.87 9.43
CA GLY A 785 -5.62 10.10 8.72
C GLY A 785 -4.53 9.02 8.97
N ILE A 786 -4.90 7.84 9.47
CA ILE A 786 -3.96 6.79 9.86
C ILE A 786 -3.31 6.17 8.63
N SER A 787 -1.98 6.17 8.61
CA SER A 787 -1.12 5.80 7.47
C SER A 787 -1.26 4.35 7.01
N SER A 788 -1.79 3.45 7.85
CA SER A 788 -2.18 2.10 7.42
C SER A 788 -3.21 1.45 8.37
N LEU A 789 -4.48 1.83 8.24
CA LEU A 789 -5.61 1.17 8.93
C LEU A 789 -5.70 -0.33 8.60
N TRP A 790 -5.29 -0.68 7.38
CA TRP A 790 -5.24 -2.05 6.89
C TRP A 790 -4.26 -2.92 7.67
N ASP A 791 -3.03 -2.46 7.87
CA ASP A 791 -2.01 -3.26 8.57
C ASP A 791 -2.34 -3.40 10.05
N GLN A 792 -2.84 -2.34 10.69
CA GLN A 792 -3.28 -2.41 12.09
C GLN A 792 -4.40 -3.42 12.28
N PHE A 793 -5.36 -3.46 11.36
CA PHE A 793 -6.45 -4.41 11.43
C PHE A 793 -6.02 -5.84 11.13
N ASN A 794 -5.17 -6.06 10.12
CA ASN A 794 -4.67 -7.41 9.86
C ASN A 794 -3.78 -7.93 10.98
N MET A 795 -3.04 -7.07 11.66
CA MET A 795 -2.36 -7.43 12.89
C MET A 795 -3.37 -7.97 13.91
N ILE A 796 -4.44 -7.22 14.20
CA ILE A 796 -5.50 -7.66 15.14
C ILE A 796 -6.18 -8.96 14.68
N LEU A 797 -6.54 -9.09 13.39
CA LEU A 797 -7.12 -10.32 12.83
C LEU A 797 -6.16 -11.51 12.99
N GLY A 798 -4.90 -11.35 12.62
CA GLY A 798 -3.88 -12.40 12.68
C GLY A 798 -3.69 -12.94 14.10
N LEU A 799 -3.76 -12.07 15.11
CA LEU A 799 -3.58 -12.43 16.52
C LEU A 799 -4.63 -13.44 17.04
N PHE A 800 -5.88 -13.34 16.58
CA PHE A 800 -7.00 -14.11 17.17
C PHE A 800 -7.62 -15.13 16.21
N THR A 801 -7.54 -14.91 14.90
CA THR A 801 -8.17 -15.78 13.88
C THR A 801 -7.55 -17.18 13.88
N GLY A 802 -6.22 -17.27 14.03
CA GLY A 802 -5.51 -18.54 14.13
C GLY A 802 -6.01 -19.40 15.29
N GLY A 803 -6.14 -18.82 16.48
CA GLY A 803 -6.63 -19.51 17.67
C GLY A 803 -8.06 -20.03 17.52
N LEU A 804 -8.96 -19.24 16.92
CA LEU A 804 -10.33 -19.68 16.61
C LEU A 804 -10.33 -20.93 15.71
N GLY A 805 -9.52 -20.92 14.65
CA GLY A 805 -9.31 -22.10 13.79
C GLY A 805 -8.81 -23.32 14.55
N GLY A 806 -7.84 -23.09 15.44
CA GLY A 806 -7.26 -24.12 16.29
C GLY A 806 -8.29 -24.84 17.16
N LEU A 807 -9.30 -24.15 17.69
CA LEU A 807 -10.40 -24.79 18.44
C LEU A 807 -11.18 -25.81 17.61
N PHE A 808 -11.51 -25.48 16.36
CA PHE A 808 -12.22 -26.39 15.47
C PHE A 808 -11.34 -27.58 15.07
N VAL A 809 -10.07 -27.34 14.73
CA VAL A 809 -9.13 -28.41 14.39
C VAL A 809 -8.94 -29.34 15.59
N LEU A 810 -8.72 -28.79 16.78
CA LEU A 810 -8.57 -29.56 18.01
C LEU A 810 -9.83 -30.37 18.33
N GLY A 811 -11.01 -29.78 18.18
CA GLY A 811 -12.29 -30.46 18.43
C GLY A 811 -12.58 -31.61 17.46
N ILE A 812 -12.37 -31.39 16.16
CA ILE A 812 -12.72 -32.33 15.09
C ILE A 812 -11.73 -33.50 15.02
N PHE A 813 -10.43 -33.21 15.16
CA PHE A 813 -9.35 -34.16 14.90
C PHE A 813 -8.72 -34.78 16.15
N THR A 814 -9.24 -34.51 17.35
CA THR A 814 -8.74 -35.16 18.57
C THR A 814 -9.87 -35.67 19.46
N THR A 815 -9.67 -36.85 20.05
CA THR A 815 -10.58 -37.45 21.04
C THR A 815 -10.24 -37.02 22.47
N ARG A 816 -8.97 -36.76 22.76
CA ARG A 816 -8.49 -36.46 24.12
C ARG A 816 -8.66 -34.99 24.55
N ALA A 817 -8.99 -34.08 23.63
CA ALA A 817 -9.18 -32.68 23.99
C ALA A 817 -10.43 -32.48 24.85
N ASN A 818 -10.29 -31.72 25.93
CA ASN A 818 -11.39 -31.36 26.83
C ASN A 818 -11.60 -29.85 26.87
N ALA A 819 -12.70 -29.40 27.48
CA ALA A 819 -13.11 -28.00 27.43
C ALA A 819 -12.12 -27.04 28.11
N LYS A 820 -11.54 -27.43 29.25
CA LYS A 820 -10.55 -26.62 29.97
C LYS A 820 -9.28 -26.46 29.16
N GLY A 821 -8.80 -27.55 28.57
CA GLY A 821 -7.63 -27.54 27.70
C GLY A 821 -7.85 -26.69 26.45
N ALA A 822 -8.97 -26.88 25.75
CA ALA A 822 -9.30 -26.11 24.55
C ALA A 822 -9.34 -24.59 24.80
N VAL A 823 -10.04 -24.13 25.85
CA VAL A 823 -10.11 -22.70 26.21
C VAL A 823 -8.73 -22.15 26.61
N SER A 824 -7.96 -22.91 27.39
CA SER A 824 -6.60 -22.51 27.79
C SER A 824 -5.66 -22.43 26.59
N GLY A 825 -5.81 -23.33 25.62
CA GLY A 825 -5.07 -23.32 24.36
C GLY A 825 -5.38 -22.10 23.51
N LEU A 826 -6.64 -21.68 23.43
CA LEU A 826 -7.03 -20.43 22.76
C LEU A 826 -6.36 -19.21 23.39
N LEU A 827 -6.37 -19.11 24.73
CA LEU A 827 -5.73 -18.00 25.44
C LEU A 827 -4.20 -18.00 25.25
N ALA A 828 -3.57 -19.18 25.35
CA ALA A 828 -2.13 -19.33 25.12
C ALA A 828 -1.75 -18.95 23.67
N SER A 829 -2.59 -19.28 22.69
CA SER A 829 -2.41 -18.85 21.30
C SER A 829 -2.36 -17.32 21.20
N GLY A 830 -3.27 -16.59 21.85
CA GLY A 830 -3.25 -15.13 21.87
C GLY A 830 -1.95 -14.55 22.46
N VAL A 831 -1.43 -15.14 23.54
CA VAL A 831 -0.14 -14.72 24.15
C VAL A 831 1.03 -14.97 23.20
N VAL A 832 1.09 -16.15 22.56
CA VAL A 832 2.13 -16.47 21.58
C VAL A 832 2.08 -15.53 20.39
N GLN A 833 0.88 -15.23 19.90
CA GLN A 833 0.70 -14.31 18.78
C GLN A 833 1.11 -12.88 19.14
N PHE A 834 0.78 -12.42 20.35
CA PHE A 834 1.25 -11.12 20.83
C PHE A 834 2.78 -11.07 20.89
N TYR A 835 3.44 -12.12 21.40
CA TYR A 835 4.90 -12.19 21.42
C TYR A 835 5.50 -12.16 20.00
N ILE A 836 4.94 -12.93 19.07
CA ILE A 836 5.38 -12.97 17.67
C ILE A 836 5.24 -11.58 17.03
N SER A 837 4.11 -10.88 17.24
CA SER A 837 3.86 -9.60 16.60
C SER A 837 4.76 -8.46 17.11
N GLN A 838 5.19 -8.52 18.37
CA GLN A 838 6.00 -7.45 18.98
C GLN A 838 7.51 -7.70 18.88
N TYR A 839 7.96 -8.97 18.90
CA TYR A 839 9.37 -9.29 19.10
C TYR A 839 10.02 -10.07 17.97
N THR A 840 9.31 -10.32 16.85
CA THR A 840 9.85 -11.07 15.73
C THR A 840 9.58 -10.40 14.39
N ASN A 841 10.39 -10.75 13.39
CA ASN A 841 10.20 -10.31 11.99
C ASN A 841 9.44 -11.35 11.16
N ILE A 842 8.62 -12.20 11.79
CA ILE A 842 7.84 -13.22 11.08
C ILE A 842 6.79 -12.52 10.21
N ASN A 843 6.68 -12.97 8.96
CA ASN A 843 5.72 -12.44 8.01
C ASN A 843 4.28 -12.62 8.49
N LEU A 844 3.46 -11.58 8.32
CA LEU A 844 2.06 -11.52 8.72
C LEU A 844 1.22 -12.72 8.23
N LEU A 845 1.52 -13.28 7.05
CA LEU A 845 0.82 -14.44 6.50
C LEU A 845 0.91 -15.69 7.40
N LEU A 846 1.94 -15.79 8.24
CA LEU A 846 2.13 -16.92 9.15
C LEU A 846 1.37 -16.78 10.48
N TYR A 847 0.72 -15.65 10.75
CA TYR A 847 0.04 -15.44 12.05
C TYR A 847 -1.14 -16.41 12.20
N ALA A 848 -1.90 -16.62 11.13
CA ALA A 848 -2.95 -17.64 11.10
C ALA A 848 -2.39 -19.05 11.39
N PHE A 849 -1.26 -19.41 10.78
CA PHE A 849 -0.63 -20.73 10.94
C PHE A 849 -0.08 -20.92 12.35
N THR A 850 0.72 -19.97 12.85
CA THR A 850 1.33 -20.04 14.17
C THR A 850 0.29 -19.96 15.28
N GLY A 851 -0.77 -19.15 15.12
CA GLY A 851 -1.87 -19.06 16.07
C GLY A 851 -2.69 -20.35 16.12
N LEU A 852 -2.98 -20.94 14.97
CA LEU A 852 -3.67 -22.22 14.87
C LEU A 852 -2.84 -23.34 15.52
N LEU A 853 -1.56 -23.42 15.17
CA LEU A 853 -0.64 -24.41 15.71
C LEU A 853 -0.51 -24.27 17.24
N ALA A 854 -0.32 -23.05 17.74
CA ALA A 854 -0.24 -22.79 19.18
C ALA A 854 -1.52 -23.25 19.90
N CYS A 855 -2.70 -22.91 19.38
CA CYS A 855 -3.96 -23.31 20.00
C CYS A 855 -4.13 -24.83 20.03
N VAL A 856 -3.78 -25.53 18.95
CA VAL A 856 -3.87 -27.00 18.89
C VAL A 856 -2.88 -27.64 19.86
N VAL A 857 -1.61 -27.20 19.85
CA VAL A 857 -0.54 -27.78 20.69
C VAL A 857 -0.82 -27.53 22.17
N PHE A 858 -1.00 -26.28 22.59
CA PHE A 858 -1.27 -25.97 24.00
C PHE A 858 -2.63 -26.52 24.43
N GLY A 859 -3.65 -26.46 23.57
CA GLY A 859 -4.97 -27.01 23.89
C GLY A 859 -4.94 -28.52 24.12
N TYR A 860 -4.17 -29.25 23.32
CA TYR A 860 -3.97 -30.69 23.51
C TYR A 860 -3.17 -30.98 24.78
N LEU A 861 -2.03 -30.31 25.00
CA LEU A 861 -1.21 -30.50 26.19
C LEU A 861 -1.96 -30.19 27.48
N PHE A 862 -2.67 -29.07 27.54
CA PHE A 862 -3.50 -28.71 28.69
C PHE A 862 -4.66 -29.68 28.90
N SER A 863 -5.22 -30.24 27.83
CA SER A 863 -6.25 -31.28 27.97
C SER A 863 -5.69 -32.54 28.63
N LEU A 864 -4.44 -32.93 28.32
CA LEU A 864 -3.77 -34.03 29.00
C LEU A 864 -3.47 -33.71 30.47
N LEU A 865 -3.04 -32.48 30.76
CA LEU A 865 -2.68 -32.04 32.12
C LEU A 865 -3.87 -31.90 33.05
N PHE A 866 -4.96 -31.29 32.59
CA PHE A 866 -6.12 -31.01 33.45
C PHE A 866 -6.98 -32.24 33.75
N GLY A 867 -6.80 -33.33 33.01
CA GLY A 867 -7.69 -34.49 33.08
C GLY A 867 -9.16 -34.12 32.83
N GLY A 868 -10.05 -35.11 32.84
CA GLY A 868 -11.50 -34.86 32.81
C GLY A 868 -12.29 -35.86 31.97
N GLN A 869 -13.53 -36.11 32.41
CA GLN A 869 -14.45 -37.11 31.85
C GLN A 869 -14.62 -36.97 30.34
N GLU A 870 -14.48 -38.11 29.64
CA GLU A 870 -14.98 -38.33 28.30
C GLU A 870 -16.48 -38.01 28.30
N ARG A 871 -16.86 -36.81 27.84
CA ARG A 871 -18.23 -36.62 27.33
C ARG A 871 -18.39 -37.63 26.19
N GLU A 872 -19.55 -38.25 26.05
CA GLU A 872 -19.82 -39.09 24.89
C GLU A 872 -19.51 -38.29 23.61
N HIS A 873 -18.41 -38.65 22.95
CA HIS A 873 -17.92 -37.98 21.76
C HIS A 873 -18.64 -38.48 20.50
N GLU A 874 -19.62 -39.37 20.64
CA GLU A 874 -20.20 -40.12 19.52
C GLU A 874 -20.76 -39.17 18.45
N GLY A 875 -20.09 -39.15 17.30
CA GLY A 875 -20.46 -38.29 16.17
C GLY A 875 -19.99 -36.83 16.27
N LEU A 876 -18.99 -36.52 17.09
CA LEU A 876 -18.41 -35.17 17.20
C LEU A 876 -16.94 -35.10 16.77
N THR A 877 -16.30 -36.24 16.51
CA THR A 877 -14.93 -36.34 15.99
C THR A 877 -14.86 -37.16 14.69
N VAL A 878 -13.76 -37.03 13.94
CA VAL A 878 -13.55 -37.80 12.70
C VAL A 878 -13.44 -39.31 12.95
N TYR A 879 -13.15 -39.73 14.17
CA TYR A 879 -12.97 -41.14 14.53
C TYR A 879 -14.29 -41.88 14.73
N ASP A 880 -15.37 -41.16 15.09
CA ASP A 880 -16.69 -41.76 15.34
C ASP A 880 -17.43 -42.15 14.04
N LYS A 881 -16.97 -41.64 12.89
CA LYS A 881 -17.54 -41.94 11.56
C LYS A 881 -17.39 -43.42 11.18
N LYS A 882 -16.38 -44.12 11.72
CA LYS A 882 -16.16 -45.57 11.51
C LYS A 882 -17.04 -46.43 12.44
N ALA A 883 -17.36 -45.96 13.64
CA ALA A 883 -18.16 -46.71 14.60
C ALA A 883 -19.64 -46.87 14.16
N SER A 884 -20.23 -45.84 13.53
CA SER A 884 -21.62 -45.91 13.05
C SER A 884 -21.80 -46.79 11.80
N GLN A 885 -20.81 -46.85 10.90
CA GLN A 885 -20.84 -47.75 9.74
C GLN A 885 -20.59 -49.23 10.12
N SER A 886 -19.78 -49.47 11.15
CA SER A 886 -19.56 -50.80 11.74
C SER A 886 -20.78 -51.30 12.52
N LYS A 887 -21.50 -50.43 13.24
CA LYS A 887 -22.73 -50.81 13.95
C LYS A 887 -23.85 -51.24 13.00
N ASN A 888 -24.05 -50.56 11.87
CA ASN A 888 -25.05 -50.97 10.86
C ASN A 888 -24.73 -52.32 10.21
N THR A 889 -23.47 -52.58 9.86
CA THR A 889 -23.07 -53.91 9.31
C THR A 889 -23.13 -55.04 10.34
N SER A 890 -23.02 -54.74 11.64
CA SER A 890 -23.20 -55.74 12.71
C SER A 890 -24.67 -56.03 13.01
N LYS A 891 -25.56 -55.02 12.91
CA LYS A 891 -27.02 -55.19 13.02
C LYS A 891 -27.57 -56.00 11.86
N ASP A 892 -27.14 -55.71 10.63
CA ASP A 892 -27.54 -56.48 9.44
C ASP A 892 -27.05 -57.94 9.51
N ARG A 893 -25.89 -58.20 10.14
CA ARG A 893 -25.41 -59.59 10.38
C ARG A 893 -26.09 -60.30 11.55
N ALA A 894 -26.66 -59.56 12.50
CA ALA A 894 -27.42 -60.13 13.62
C ALA A 894 -28.85 -60.46 13.20
N GLU A 895 -29.48 -59.65 12.34
CA GLU A 895 -30.81 -59.93 11.78
C GLU A 895 -30.80 -61.10 10.78
N ILE A 896 -29.66 -61.37 10.12
CA ILE A 896 -29.51 -62.57 9.26
C ILE A 896 -29.27 -63.86 10.08
N LYS A 897 -28.99 -63.76 11.40
CA LYS A 897 -28.81 -64.92 12.30
C LYS A 897 -30.02 -65.24 13.18
N VAL A 898 -31.09 -64.48 13.06
CA VAL A 898 -32.39 -64.77 13.68
C VAL A 898 -33.44 -64.80 12.56
N SER A 899 -33.23 -65.74 11.63
CA SER A 899 -34.27 -66.29 10.76
C SER A 899 -35.12 -67.29 11.52
#